data_AF-A0A124F2Y3-F1
#
_entry.id   AF-A0A124F2Y3-F1
#
_cell.length_a   1.000
_cell.length_b   1.000
_cell.length_c   1.000
_cell.angle_alpha   90.00
_cell.angle_beta   90.00
_cell.angle_gamma   90.00
#
_symmetry.space_group_name_H-M   'P 1'
#
loop_
_entity.id
_entity.type
_entity.pdbx_description
1 polymer ?
#
loop_
_entity_poly.entity_id
_entity_poly.type
_entity_poly.pdbx_seq_one_letter_code
_entity_poly.pdbx_strand_id
1 'polypeptide(L)'
;MKHQHTYDEHGNQLCCTPQEGKIYKEAGAKNLVKEGKSSEKSDKRGHEHTDDDGHDHDHESTDKSTFQLFLPSIISLVLLLTGIALDNYIRPEWFKGWIRIALYVAAYAPVGLPVIKEAFGSIVKGDVFSEFFLMSIATIGAFIIAEYPEGVAVMLFYAVGEVFQTLAVSRAKSNIKALLDQRPDEVTIIENNQTKTIKAAQAKIGDTIQLKPGEKLALDGELISDSAAFNTAALTGESKPDTKNKGEIVLAGMINMNSVALVKINTAYEDSKLSKILELVQNATAQKAPTELFIRKFARIYTPIVVVLAILICFVPYFFVDDYIFRDWLYRALIFLVISCPCALVISIPLGYFGGIGAASRNGILFKGSNFLDKMAEIQNVVMDKTGTMTEGVFKVQEVSIKSELNKDEILKMVNVVESKSTHPVATAIQEYVGDIDNSVELEGSEEIAGHGLKARVNGKEILVGNFKLMDKFNISYDVDPAKIVYTVIAIAYDGKFAGFITIADSIKQDAKQTLEKLHSLNVKATMLSGDKTTVVKYVAEQIGIDNAFGDLLPEDKVNKVKEIKSKNESVAFVGDGVNDAPVVALSDVGIAMGGLGSDATIETADVVIQDDKPSKIPMAINIGKTTKRIVWQNIILAFVVKAIVLVLGAGGLATMWEAVFADVGVALLAILNAVRIQRMSFK
;
A
#
# COMPACT_ATOMS: atom_id res chain seq x y z
N MET A 1 -14.74 24.52 -25.87
CA MET A 1 -14.39 25.93 -26.16
C MET A 1 -13.04 26.23 -25.49
N LYS A 2 -12.03 26.73 -26.23
CA LYS A 2 -10.72 27.08 -25.64
C LYS A 2 -10.80 28.49 -25.04
N HIS A 3 -10.60 28.61 -23.72
CA HIS A 3 -10.47 29.90 -23.04
C HIS A 3 -9.15 30.56 -23.46
N GLN A 4 -9.20 31.78 -23.99
CA GLN A 4 -8.02 32.64 -24.20
C GLN A 4 -7.90 33.63 -23.05
N HIS A 5 -6.72 33.75 -22.47
CA HIS A 5 -6.44 34.72 -21.40
C HIS A 5 -5.98 36.05 -21.98
N THR A 6 -6.50 37.15 -21.43
CA THR A 6 -6.09 38.52 -21.73
C THR A 6 -5.15 39.05 -20.63
N TYR A 7 -4.12 39.78 -21.06
CA TYR A 7 -3.06 40.34 -20.22
C TYR A 7 -3.00 41.87 -20.42
N ASP A 8 -2.59 42.62 -19.40
CA ASP A 8 -2.31 44.05 -19.50
C ASP A 8 -0.93 44.35 -20.13
N GLU A 9 -0.64 45.62 -20.41
CA GLU A 9 0.63 46.08 -21.00
C GLU A 9 1.86 45.80 -20.12
N HIS A 10 1.66 45.42 -18.86
CA HIS A 10 2.71 45.05 -17.91
C HIS A 10 2.83 43.53 -17.72
N GLY A 11 2.04 42.74 -18.47
CA GLY A 11 2.08 41.28 -18.46
C GLY A 11 1.26 40.61 -17.34
N ASN A 12 0.37 41.34 -16.65
CA ASN A 12 -0.50 40.76 -15.62
C ASN A 12 -1.77 40.17 -16.24
N GLN A 13 -2.11 38.95 -15.83
CA GLN A 13 -3.31 38.24 -16.29
C GLN A 13 -4.56 38.84 -15.65
N LEU A 14 -5.47 39.36 -16.48
CA LEU A 14 -6.66 40.11 -16.00
C LEU A 14 -7.86 39.21 -15.62
N CYS A 15 -7.78 37.92 -15.93
CA CYS A 15 -8.87 36.96 -15.73
C CYS A 15 -8.51 35.94 -14.63
N CYS A 16 -8.88 36.26 -13.39
CA CYS A 16 -9.24 35.40 -12.23
C CYS A 16 -9.20 36.28 -10.96
N THR A 17 -10.17 36.16 -10.05
CA THR A 17 -10.25 37.06 -8.86
C THR A 17 -9.20 36.72 -7.79
N PRO A 18 -8.79 37.68 -6.94
CA PRO A 18 -7.70 37.49 -5.96
C PRO A 18 -7.95 36.42 -4.89
N GLN A 19 -9.19 35.95 -4.73
CA GLN A 19 -9.57 34.94 -3.73
C GLN A 19 -9.26 33.51 -4.20
N GLU A 20 -9.38 33.21 -5.50
CA GLU A 20 -9.03 31.89 -6.06
C GLU A 20 -7.52 31.64 -5.96
N GLY A 21 -6.69 32.67 -6.15
CA GLY A 21 -5.22 32.55 -6.07
C GLY A 21 -4.64 32.24 -4.68
N LYS A 22 -5.41 32.44 -3.60
CA LYS A 22 -4.98 32.07 -2.24
C LYS A 22 -5.20 30.60 -1.92
N ILE A 23 -6.31 30.02 -2.37
CA ILE A 23 -6.64 28.61 -2.13
C ILE A 23 -5.64 27.68 -2.85
N TYR A 24 -5.20 28.04 -4.07
CA TYR A 24 -4.20 27.27 -4.82
C TYR A 24 -2.77 27.35 -4.28
N LYS A 25 -2.45 28.34 -3.43
CA LYS A 25 -1.10 28.53 -2.88
C LYS A 25 -0.84 27.71 -1.61
N GLU A 26 -1.87 27.48 -0.80
CA GLU A 26 -1.75 26.67 0.43
C GLU A 26 -1.80 25.16 0.16
N ALA A 27 -2.31 24.73 -1.01
CA ALA A 27 -2.42 23.32 -1.39
C ALA A 27 -1.25 22.76 -2.24
N GLY A 28 -0.17 23.53 -2.46
CA GLY A 28 1.01 23.03 -3.21
C GLY A 28 0.80 22.74 -4.71
N ALA A 29 -0.39 23.04 -5.26
CA ALA A 29 -0.81 22.63 -6.62
C ALA A 29 -0.06 23.32 -7.77
N LYS A 30 0.73 24.37 -7.52
CA LYS A 30 1.52 25.05 -8.56
C LYS A 30 2.67 24.20 -9.13
N ASN A 31 3.10 23.17 -8.42
CA ASN A 31 4.17 22.28 -8.89
C ASN A 31 3.66 21.13 -9.77
N LEU A 32 2.35 20.83 -9.77
CA LEU A 32 1.77 19.72 -10.52
C LEU A 32 1.43 20.03 -11.99
N VAL A 33 1.47 21.31 -12.40
CA VAL A 33 1.01 21.75 -13.74
C VAL A 33 2.16 21.95 -14.73
N LYS A 34 3.43 21.83 -14.32
CA LYS A 34 4.58 22.14 -15.18
C LYS A 34 5.19 20.97 -15.96
N GLU A 35 4.81 19.72 -15.72
CA GLU A 35 5.45 18.57 -16.39
C GLU A 35 4.73 18.05 -17.66
N GLY A 36 3.66 18.71 -18.11
CA GLY A 36 2.84 18.22 -19.22
C GLY A 36 2.92 19.01 -20.53
N LYS A 37 4.10 19.30 -21.11
CA LYS A 37 4.24 19.68 -22.55
C LYS A 37 5.61 19.29 -23.13
N SER A 38 5.56 18.54 -24.22
CA SER A 38 6.67 17.89 -24.95
C SER A 38 7.51 18.81 -25.86
N SER A 39 8.82 18.50 -25.90
CA SER A 39 9.71 18.30 -27.07
C SER A 39 10.95 19.20 -27.23
N GLU A 40 12.08 18.52 -27.46
CA GLU A 40 13.34 18.89 -28.14
C GLU A 40 14.64 18.99 -27.32
N LYS A 41 15.68 18.37 -27.91
CA LYS A 41 17.02 18.05 -27.40
C LYS A 41 17.84 19.29 -26.99
N SER A 42 18.60 19.18 -25.89
CA SER A 42 20.05 19.48 -25.85
C SER A 42 20.65 19.26 -24.46
N ASP A 43 21.92 18.82 -24.45
CA ASP A 43 22.78 18.61 -23.28
C ASP A 43 22.93 19.84 -22.36
N LYS A 44 22.91 19.61 -21.04
CA LYS A 44 24.00 19.91 -20.07
C LYS A 44 23.46 20.12 -18.65
N ARG A 45 24.07 19.35 -17.72
CA ARG A 45 24.41 19.65 -16.32
C ARG A 45 23.47 20.56 -15.51
N GLY A 46 22.86 19.97 -14.50
CA GLY A 46 22.33 20.68 -13.33
C GLY A 46 21.40 19.80 -12.51
N HIS A 47 21.93 18.82 -11.77
CA HIS A 47 21.17 18.16 -10.72
C HIS A 47 21.31 18.98 -9.44
N GLU A 48 20.23 19.68 -9.06
CA GLU A 48 20.00 20.08 -7.68
C GLU A 48 19.73 18.82 -6.87
N HIS A 49 20.61 18.54 -5.92
CA HIS A 49 20.45 17.47 -4.95
C HIS A 49 19.40 17.89 -3.92
N THR A 50 18.27 17.17 -3.89
CA THR A 50 17.42 17.10 -2.70
C THR A 50 18.00 16.06 -1.75
N ASP A 51 18.19 16.44 -0.49
CA ASP A 51 18.74 15.63 0.59
C ASP A 51 17.91 14.35 0.83
N ASP A 52 18.31 13.25 0.20
CA ASP A 52 17.79 11.91 0.44
C ASP A 52 18.87 11.07 1.13
N ASP A 53 19.00 11.27 2.44
CA ASP A 53 19.85 10.43 3.29
C ASP A 53 19.08 9.17 3.71
N GLY A 54 18.93 8.28 2.75
CA GLY A 54 18.70 6.86 2.96
C GLY A 54 20.04 6.13 2.90
N HIS A 55 20.48 5.54 4.01
CA HIS A 55 21.36 4.38 3.93
C HIS A 55 20.51 3.21 3.41
N ASP A 56 20.21 3.22 2.11
CA ASP A 56 19.83 2.00 1.43
C ASP A 56 21.08 1.14 1.36
N HIS A 57 21.02 -0.04 1.98
CA HIS A 57 21.90 -1.14 1.66
C HIS A 57 21.60 -1.68 0.25
N ASP A 58 21.42 -0.80 -0.73
CA ASP A 58 21.45 -1.13 -2.15
C ASP A 58 22.92 -1.21 -2.57
N HIS A 59 23.62 -2.19 -2.00
CA HIS A 59 24.80 -2.68 -2.67
C HIS A 59 24.34 -3.30 -4.00
N GLU A 60 24.97 -2.90 -5.09
CA GLU A 60 25.12 -3.66 -6.35
C GLU A 60 25.53 -5.12 -6.03
N SER A 61 24.55 -5.94 -5.66
CA SER A 61 24.77 -7.29 -5.14
C SER A 61 23.65 -8.24 -5.53
N THR A 62 22.85 -7.86 -6.53
CA THR A 62 21.82 -8.73 -7.09
C THR A 62 22.38 -9.95 -7.83
N ASP A 63 23.69 -10.02 -8.09
CA ASP A 63 24.34 -11.13 -8.82
C ASP A 63 25.50 -11.86 -8.10
N LYS A 64 25.79 -11.54 -6.84
CA LYS A 64 26.87 -12.24 -6.11
C LYS A 64 26.36 -13.57 -5.55
N SER A 65 27.09 -14.66 -5.81
CA SER A 65 26.81 -15.98 -5.21
C SER A 65 26.88 -15.89 -3.69
N THR A 66 26.03 -16.64 -2.98
CA THR A 66 26.07 -16.79 -1.51
C THR A 66 27.49 -17.06 -0.99
N PHE A 67 28.28 -17.84 -1.73
CA PHE A 67 29.66 -18.12 -1.37
C PHE A 67 30.57 -16.87 -1.43
N GLN A 68 30.35 -15.98 -2.40
CA GLN A 68 31.14 -14.75 -2.53
C GLN A 68 30.86 -13.76 -1.39
N LEU A 69 29.64 -13.77 -0.84
CA LEU A 69 29.29 -12.94 0.31
C LEU A 69 30.02 -13.39 1.60
N PHE A 70 30.18 -14.70 1.80
CA PHE A 70 30.89 -15.24 2.98
C PHE A 70 32.42 -15.27 2.82
N LEU A 71 32.95 -15.10 1.61
CA LEU A 71 34.38 -15.26 1.34
C LEU A 71 35.29 -14.38 2.24
N PRO A 72 35.01 -13.08 2.47
CA PRO A 72 35.82 -12.26 3.38
C PRO A 72 35.82 -12.79 4.82
N SER A 73 34.66 -13.22 5.31
CA SER A 73 34.51 -13.79 6.65
C SER A 73 35.22 -15.13 6.79
N ILE A 74 35.20 -15.98 5.76
CA ILE A 74 35.92 -17.27 5.75
C ILE A 74 37.44 -17.03 5.82
N ILE A 75 37.97 -16.11 5.01
CA ILE A 75 39.39 -15.75 5.02
C ILE A 75 39.80 -15.24 6.41
N SER A 76 39.02 -14.31 6.96
CA SER A 76 39.26 -13.76 8.30
C SER A 76 39.21 -14.84 9.39
N LEU A 77 38.22 -15.74 9.35
CA LEU A 77 38.08 -16.86 10.29
C LEU A 77 39.28 -17.80 10.25
N VAL A 78 39.74 -18.19 9.05
CA VAL A 78 40.90 -19.09 8.91
C VAL A 78 42.16 -18.45 9.49
N LEU A 79 42.40 -17.16 9.20
CA LEU A 79 43.54 -16.43 9.73
C LEU A 79 43.46 -16.21 11.24
N LEU A 80 42.26 -15.92 11.76
CA LEU A 80 42.00 -15.79 13.20
C LEU A 80 42.29 -17.10 13.94
N LEU A 81 41.74 -18.22 13.47
CA LEU A 81 41.97 -19.54 14.07
C LEU A 81 43.45 -19.93 14.00
N THR A 82 44.13 -19.59 12.91
CA THR A 82 45.58 -19.80 12.77
C THR A 82 46.34 -18.97 13.80
N GLY A 83 45.98 -17.69 13.99
CA GLY A 83 46.59 -16.82 15.00
C GLY A 83 46.39 -17.34 16.42
N ILE A 84 45.16 -17.74 16.77
CA ILE A 84 44.82 -18.30 18.08
C ILE A 84 45.58 -19.61 18.33
N ALA A 85 45.70 -20.48 17.33
CA ALA A 85 46.45 -21.73 17.43
C ALA A 85 47.95 -21.49 17.66
N LEU A 86 48.52 -20.48 16.98
CA LEU A 86 49.92 -20.09 17.16
C LEU A 86 50.16 -19.42 18.52
N ASP A 87 49.22 -18.60 19.00
CA ASP A 87 49.31 -17.93 20.31
C ASP A 87 49.16 -18.91 21.49
N ASN A 88 48.25 -19.87 21.41
CA ASN A 88 47.87 -20.69 22.56
C ASN A 88 48.43 -22.11 22.54
N TYR A 89 48.50 -22.76 21.37
CA TYR A 89 48.79 -24.19 21.26
C TYR A 89 50.22 -24.48 20.80
N ILE A 90 50.64 -23.90 19.67
CA ILE A 90 51.95 -24.21 19.07
C ILE A 90 53.06 -23.37 19.71
N ARG A 91 52.77 -22.12 20.09
CA ARG A 91 53.70 -21.14 20.71
C ARG A 91 55.10 -21.13 20.08
N PRO A 92 55.22 -20.97 18.75
CA PRO A 92 56.54 -20.91 18.13
C PRO A 92 57.31 -19.66 18.59
N GLU A 93 58.62 -19.79 18.78
CA GLU A 93 59.45 -18.67 19.25
C GLU A 93 59.46 -17.46 18.29
N TRP A 94 59.25 -17.70 16.99
CA TRP A 94 59.18 -16.68 15.94
C TRP A 94 57.86 -15.93 15.89
N PHE A 95 56.79 -16.43 16.53
CA PHE A 95 55.47 -15.81 16.51
C PHE A 95 55.33 -14.80 17.66
N LYS A 96 56.17 -13.76 17.63
CA LYS A 96 56.20 -12.68 18.63
C LYS A 96 56.35 -11.32 17.94
N GLY A 97 55.97 -10.24 18.63
CA GLY A 97 56.13 -8.86 18.14
C GLY A 97 55.38 -8.59 16.82
N TRP A 98 56.10 -8.11 15.81
CA TRP A 98 55.52 -7.66 14.54
C TRP A 98 54.85 -8.75 13.71
N ILE A 99 55.35 -9.99 13.76
CA ILE A 99 54.78 -11.12 13.00
C ILE A 99 53.38 -11.46 13.51
N ARG A 100 53.20 -11.42 14.84
CA ARG A 100 51.89 -11.61 15.49
C ARG A 100 50.90 -10.54 15.05
N ILE A 101 51.32 -9.27 15.09
CA ILE A 101 50.49 -8.13 14.67
C ILE A 101 50.11 -8.25 13.20
N ALA A 102 51.08 -8.55 12.33
CA ALA A 102 50.86 -8.66 10.88
C ALA A 102 49.81 -9.73 10.53
N LEU A 103 49.82 -10.88 11.21
CA LEU A 103 48.82 -11.91 11.00
C LEU A 103 47.42 -11.44 11.41
N TYR A 104 47.26 -10.82 12.59
CA TYR A 104 45.95 -10.33 13.02
C TYR A 104 45.45 -9.14 12.21
N VAL A 105 46.34 -8.26 11.73
CA VAL A 105 45.98 -7.20 10.77
C VAL A 105 45.52 -7.81 9.44
N ALA A 106 46.19 -8.86 8.95
CA ALA A 106 45.75 -9.59 7.77
C ALA A 106 44.40 -10.30 7.98
N ALA A 107 44.14 -10.82 9.18
CA ALA A 107 42.85 -11.39 9.55
C ALA A 107 41.74 -10.33 9.66
N TYR A 108 42.08 -9.13 10.14
CA TYR A 108 41.17 -8.00 10.29
C TYR A 108 40.80 -7.37 8.95
N ALA A 109 41.75 -7.24 8.03
CA ALA A 109 41.60 -6.44 6.81
C ALA A 109 40.36 -6.78 5.95
N PRO A 110 40.01 -8.05 5.66
CA PRO A 110 38.86 -8.39 4.83
C PRO A 110 37.51 -7.96 5.41
N VAL A 111 37.39 -7.93 6.73
CA VAL A 111 36.12 -7.67 7.45
C VAL A 111 36.07 -6.27 8.07
N GLY A 112 37.20 -5.70 8.47
CA GLY A 112 37.27 -4.41 9.14
C GLY A 112 37.53 -3.21 8.24
N LEU A 113 38.24 -3.37 7.10
CA LEU A 113 38.47 -2.25 6.17
C LEU A 113 37.17 -1.72 5.54
N PRO A 114 36.19 -2.56 5.12
CA PRO A 114 34.91 -2.07 4.62
C PRO A 114 34.20 -1.18 5.64
N VAL A 115 34.15 -1.61 6.90
CA VAL A 115 33.53 -0.87 8.01
C VAL A 115 34.22 0.47 8.28
N ILE A 116 35.56 0.48 8.32
CA ILE A 116 36.32 1.72 8.51
C ILE A 116 36.07 2.71 7.37
N LYS A 117 35.95 2.21 6.13
CA LYS A 117 35.63 3.03 4.96
C LYS A 117 34.25 3.67 5.08
N GLU A 118 33.26 2.91 5.57
CA GLU A 118 31.90 3.42 5.82
C GLU A 118 31.86 4.43 6.98
N ALA A 119 32.62 4.19 8.05
CA ALA A 119 32.79 5.14 9.14
C ALA A 119 33.34 6.48 8.62
N PHE A 120 34.38 6.44 7.80
CA PHE A 120 34.95 7.65 7.19
C PHE A 120 33.94 8.36 6.28
N GLY A 121 33.21 7.62 5.44
CA GLY A 121 32.15 8.18 4.60
C GLY A 121 31.04 8.86 5.41
N SER A 122 30.64 8.28 6.54
CA SER A 122 29.62 8.84 7.44
C SER A 122 30.08 10.17 8.05
N ILE A 123 31.33 10.24 8.50
CA ILE A 123 31.94 11.46 9.05
C ILE A 123 31.96 12.58 8.02
N VAL A 124 32.34 12.28 6.76
CA VAL A 124 32.38 13.26 5.67
C VAL A 124 30.99 13.82 5.38
N LYS A 125 29.93 13.02 5.54
CA LYS A 125 28.52 13.44 5.36
C LYS A 125 27.94 14.15 6.59
N GLY A 126 28.70 14.35 7.65
CA GLY A 126 28.26 15.03 8.87
C GLY A 126 27.61 14.12 9.92
N ASP A 127 27.53 12.80 9.69
CA ASP A 127 27.09 11.82 10.69
C ASP A 127 28.28 11.15 11.38
N VAL A 128 28.85 11.87 12.34
CA VAL A 128 30.08 11.46 13.05
C VAL A 128 29.84 10.30 14.02
N PHE A 129 28.61 10.18 14.54
CA PHE A 129 28.26 9.23 15.60
C PHE A 129 27.49 8.02 15.05
N SER A 130 28.02 7.43 13.97
CA SER A 130 27.46 6.24 13.36
C SER A 130 27.88 4.95 14.08
N GLU A 131 27.19 3.85 13.82
CA GLU A 131 27.59 2.52 14.32
C GLU A 131 28.96 2.08 13.79
N PHE A 132 29.25 2.39 12.52
CA PHE A 132 30.55 2.10 11.91
C PHE A 132 31.68 2.82 12.64
N PHE A 133 31.42 4.05 13.11
CA PHE A 133 32.36 4.81 13.92
C PHE A 133 32.61 4.16 15.28
N LEU A 134 31.54 3.78 15.99
CA LEU A 134 31.64 3.05 17.27
C LEU A 134 32.45 1.76 17.13
N MET A 135 32.11 0.93 16.15
CA MET A 135 32.81 -0.32 15.93
C MET A 135 34.28 -0.10 15.55
N SER A 136 34.56 0.89 14.70
CA SER A 136 35.94 1.22 14.29
C SER A 136 36.78 1.67 15.49
N ILE A 137 36.25 2.55 16.35
CA ILE A 137 36.95 2.97 17.57
C ILE A 137 37.18 1.77 18.49
N ALA A 138 36.17 0.93 18.69
CA ALA A 138 36.27 -0.20 19.59
C ALA A 138 37.34 -1.20 19.16
N THR A 139 37.37 -1.56 17.88
CA THR A 139 38.32 -2.57 17.38
C THR A 139 39.72 -2.00 17.20
N ILE A 140 39.87 -0.75 16.76
CA ILE A 140 41.19 -0.08 16.76
C ILE A 140 41.69 0.06 18.20
N GLY A 141 40.82 0.41 19.15
CA GLY A 141 41.14 0.44 20.57
C GLY A 141 41.59 -0.91 21.10
N ALA A 142 40.93 -2.01 20.71
CA ALA A 142 41.33 -3.38 21.05
C ALA A 142 42.75 -3.71 20.55
N PHE A 143 43.09 -3.29 19.32
CA PHE A 143 44.44 -3.42 18.78
C PHE A 143 45.47 -2.61 19.57
N ILE A 144 45.12 -1.41 20.05
CA ILE A 144 46.03 -0.57 20.85
C ILE A 144 46.38 -1.22 22.19
N ILE A 145 45.43 -1.91 22.82
CA ILE A 145 45.63 -2.64 24.09
C ILE A 145 46.18 -4.07 23.91
N ALA A 146 46.55 -4.45 22.68
CA ALA A 146 47.07 -5.75 22.29
C ALA A 146 46.09 -6.95 22.40
N GLU A 147 44.79 -6.67 22.45
CA GLU A 147 43.67 -7.62 22.37
C GLU A 147 43.28 -7.83 20.89
N TYR A 148 44.25 -8.29 20.08
CA TYR A 148 44.08 -8.46 18.63
C TYR A 148 43.04 -9.53 18.25
N PRO A 149 43.02 -10.73 18.87
CA PRO A 149 42.01 -11.75 18.57
C PRO A 149 40.58 -11.23 18.74
N GLU A 150 40.34 -10.44 19.77
CA GLU A 150 39.04 -9.86 20.14
C GLU A 150 38.60 -8.85 19.09
N GLY A 151 39.48 -7.93 18.66
CA GLY A 151 39.17 -6.96 17.62
C GLY A 151 38.84 -7.61 16.26
N VAL A 152 39.52 -8.70 15.90
CA VAL A 152 39.22 -9.49 14.70
C VAL A 152 37.91 -10.25 14.85
N ALA A 153 37.67 -10.89 16.01
CA ALA A 153 36.45 -11.64 16.28
C ALA A 153 35.20 -10.75 16.21
N VAL A 154 35.26 -9.54 16.76
CA VAL A 154 34.17 -8.54 16.69
C VAL A 154 33.78 -8.24 15.24
N MET A 155 34.76 -7.89 14.39
CA MET A 155 34.49 -7.60 12.98
C MET A 155 34.04 -8.83 12.19
N LEU A 156 34.57 -10.01 12.51
CA LEU A 156 34.17 -11.26 11.89
C LEU A 156 32.70 -11.59 12.20
N PHE A 157 32.28 -11.54 13.47
CA PHE A 157 30.89 -11.81 13.85
C PHE A 157 29.94 -10.79 13.26
N TYR A 158 30.32 -9.51 13.27
CA TYR A 158 29.57 -8.47 12.58
C TYR A 158 29.40 -8.79 11.09
N ALA A 159 30.49 -9.07 10.37
CA ALA A 159 30.44 -9.34 8.93
C ALA A 159 29.60 -10.59 8.60
N VAL A 160 29.68 -11.64 9.43
CA VAL A 160 28.81 -12.82 9.30
C VAL A 160 27.35 -12.46 9.54
N GLY A 161 27.06 -11.70 10.60
CA GLY A 161 25.72 -11.19 10.89
C GLY A 161 25.14 -10.38 9.73
N GLU A 162 25.94 -9.49 9.15
CA GLU A 162 25.55 -8.64 8.02
C GLU A 162 25.25 -9.43 6.75
N VAL A 163 26.01 -10.50 6.48
CA VAL A 163 25.70 -11.42 5.37
C VAL A 163 24.37 -12.15 5.61
N PHE A 164 24.14 -12.69 6.82
CA PHE A 164 22.87 -13.34 7.16
C PHE A 164 21.69 -12.36 7.03
N GLN A 165 21.88 -11.14 7.48
CA GLN A 165 20.92 -10.05 7.37
C GLN A 165 20.60 -9.74 5.91
N THR A 166 21.61 -9.50 5.08
CA THR A 166 21.45 -9.25 3.64
C THR A 166 20.69 -10.38 2.96
N LEU A 167 21.01 -11.64 3.28
CA LEU A 167 20.30 -12.80 2.75
C LEU A 167 18.85 -12.86 3.23
N ALA A 168 18.57 -12.50 4.48
CA ALA A 168 17.22 -12.47 5.01
C ALA A 168 16.36 -11.39 4.34
N VAL A 169 16.90 -10.17 4.17
CA VAL A 169 16.24 -9.06 3.49
C VAL A 169 16.01 -9.39 2.01
N SER A 170 17.03 -9.89 1.31
CA SER A 170 16.94 -10.28 -0.09
C SER A 170 15.91 -11.39 -0.32
N ARG A 171 15.91 -12.43 0.55
CA ARG A 171 14.88 -13.48 0.51
C ARG A 171 13.48 -12.94 0.78
N ALA A 172 13.33 -12.02 1.74
CA ALA A 172 12.04 -11.39 2.01
C ALA A 172 11.53 -10.58 0.80
N LYS A 173 12.39 -9.77 0.18
CA LYS A 173 12.10 -9.02 -1.06
C LYS A 173 11.74 -9.96 -2.22
N SER A 174 12.55 -10.99 -2.45
CA SER A 174 12.34 -11.96 -3.53
C SER A 174 11.06 -12.78 -3.35
N ASN A 175 10.77 -13.25 -2.13
CA ASN A 175 9.53 -13.99 -1.87
C ASN A 175 8.30 -13.13 -2.14
N ILE A 176 8.30 -11.86 -1.72
CA ILE A 176 7.19 -10.95 -2.00
C ILE A 176 7.10 -10.67 -3.50
N LYS A 177 8.23 -10.45 -4.18
CA LYS A 177 8.25 -10.33 -5.65
C LYS A 177 7.66 -11.56 -6.32
N ALA A 178 8.07 -12.77 -5.96
CA ALA A 178 7.56 -14.02 -6.54
C ALA A 178 6.06 -14.27 -6.22
N LEU A 179 5.58 -13.77 -5.08
CA LEU A 179 4.17 -13.86 -4.71
C LEU A 179 3.27 -12.93 -5.56
N LEU A 180 3.83 -11.83 -6.06
CA LEU A 180 3.11 -10.80 -6.81
C LEU A 180 3.37 -10.88 -8.33
N ASP A 181 4.61 -11.15 -8.70
CA ASP A 181 5.09 -11.28 -10.07
C ASP A 181 4.77 -12.69 -10.58
N GLN A 182 3.49 -12.86 -10.87
CA GLN A 182 2.93 -14.11 -11.35
C GLN A 182 2.78 -14.12 -12.88
N ARG A 183 3.38 -13.15 -13.58
CA ARG A 183 3.28 -13.02 -15.04
C ARG A 183 4.21 -14.01 -15.75
N PRO A 184 3.82 -14.49 -16.93
CA PRO A 184 4.72 -15.25 -17.77
C PRO A 184 5.79 -14.33 -18.39
N ASP A 185 7.03 -14.81 -18.42
CA ASP A 185 8.17 -14.10 -19.06
C ASP A 185 8.12 -14.15 -20.59
N GLU A 186 7.31 -15.05 -21.14
CA GLU A 186 7.15 -15.29 -22.57
C GLU A 186 5.68 -15.15 -22.99
N VAL A 187 5.49 -14.68 -24.22
CA VAL A 187 4.19 -14.50 -24.83
C VAL A 187 4.21 -15.03 -26.26
N THR A 188 3.13 -15.70 -26.66
CA THR A 188 2.96 -16.17 -28.03
C THR A 188 2.19 -15.13 -28.83
N ILE A 189 2.86 -14.46 -29.77
CA ILE A 189 2.25 -13.50 -30.69
C ILE A 189 1.96 -14.14 -32.05
N ILE A 190 0.97 -13.60 -32.76
CA ILE A 190 0.68 -13.93 -34.15
C ILE A 190 1.33 -12.86 -35.03
N GLU A 191 2.34 -13.25 -35.81
CA GLU A 191 3.04 -12.41 -36.78
C GLU A 191 2.97 -13.12 -38.15
N ASN A 192 2.47 -12.46 -39.20
CA ASN A 192 2.30 -13.04 -40.54
C ASN A 192 1.53 -14.38 -40.56
N ASN A 193 0.47 -14.49 -39.76
CA ASN A 193 -0.34 -15.70 -39.62
C ASN A 193 0.42 -16.93 -39.05
N GLN A 194 1.60 -16.71 -38.45
CA GLN A 194 2.37 -17.72 -37.74
C GLN A 194 2.53 -17.34 -36.28
N THR A 195 2.52 -18.34 -35.40
CA THR A 195 2.70 -18.17 -33.96
C THR A 195 4.18 -18.11 -33.63
N LYS A 196 4.62 -17.10 -32.90
CA LYS A 196 6.00 -16.93 -32.46
C LYS A 196 6.03 -16.59 -30.98
N THR A 197 6.78 -17.38 -30.21
CA THR A 197 7.01 -17.11 -28.79
C THR A 197 8.17 -16.14 -28.65
N ILE A 198 7.94 -15.02 -27.96
CA ILE A 198 8.92 -13.98 -27.67
C ILE A 198 8.89 -13.64 -26.18
N LYS A 199 9.91 -12.94 -25.69
CA LYS A 199 9.86 -12.39 -24.33
C LYS A 199 8.75 -11.35 -24.22
N ALA A 200 7.99 -11.37 -23.13
CA ALA A 200 6.88 -10.43 -22.91
C ALA A 200 7.32 -8.97 -22.99
N ALA A 201 8.53 -8.64 -22.51
CA ALA A 201 9.11 -7.30 -22.58
C ALA A 201 9.43 -6.81 -24.01
N GLN A 202 9.45 -7.70 -25.02
CA GLN A 202 9.74 -7.36 -26.41
C GLN A 202 8.48 -7.17 -27.27
N ALA A 203 7.30 -7.53 -26.74
CA ALA A 203 6.04 -7.37 -27.44
C ALA A 203 5.64 -5.89 -27.53
N LYS A 204 5.02 -5.51 -28.66
CA LYS A 204 4.68 -4.11 -28.96
C LYS A 204 3.17 -3.89 -28.92
N ILE A 205 2.79 -2.64 -28.65
CA ILE A 205 1.40 -2.21 -28.76
C ILE A 205 0.88 -2.50 -30.18
N GLY A 206 -0.27 -3.16 -30.27
CA GLY A 206 -0.88 -3.60 -31.51
C GLY A 206 -0.61 -5.06 -31.88
N ASP A 207 0.38 -5.72 -31.27
CA ASP A 207 0.62 -7.16 -31.50
C ASP A 207 -0.58 -7.98 -30.99
N THR A 208 -0.86 -9.12 -31.65
CA THR A 208 -1.94 -10.02 -31.25
C THR A 208 -1.37 -11.22 -30.51
N ILE A 209 -1.68 -11.34 -29.23
CA ILE A 209 -1.34 -12.47 -28.39
C ILE A 209 -2.35 -13.59 -28.65
N GLN A 210 -1.85 -14.81 -28.80
CA GLN A 210 -2.67 -16.01 -28.74
C GLN A 210 -2.51 -16.66 -27.37
N LEU A 211 -3.63 -16.86 -26.68
CA LEU A 211 -3.71 -17.61 -25.43
C LEU A 211 -4.43 -18.93 -25.66
N LYS A 212 -3.78 -20.03 -25.30
CA LYS A 212 -4.42 -21.36 -25.22
C LYS A 212 -5.12 -21.53 -23.85
N PRO A 213 -6.05 -22.49 -23.74
CA PRO A 213 -6.60 -22.90 -22.44
C PRO A 213 -5.49 -23.20 -21.42
N GLY A 214 -5.58 -22.58 -20.25
CA GLY A 214 -4.61 -22.68 -19.15
C GLY A 214 -3.43 -21.69 -19.24
N GLU A 215 -3.24 -20.98 -20.36
CA GLU A 215 -2.19 -19.97 -20.48
C GLU A 215 -2.58 -18.66 -19.80
N LYS A 216 -1.59 -18.00 -19.19
CA LYS A 216 -1.76 -16.72 -18.52
C LYS A 216 -1.44 -15.57 -19.45
N LEU A 217 -2.24 -14.51 -19.39
CA LEU A 217 -2.01 -13.30 -20.15
C LEU A 217 -0.82 -12.51 -19.58
N ALA A 218 0.15 -12.16 -20.43
CA ALA A 218 1.37 -11.46 -20.03
C ALA A 218 1.22 -9.93 -19.98
N LEU A 219 0.33 -9.38 -20.81
CA LEU A 219 0.21 -7.95 -21.09
C LEU A 219 -1.26 -7.55 -21.18
N ASP A 220 -1.57 -6.32 -20.78
CA ASP A 220 -2.92 -5.78 -20.91
C ASP A 220 -3.30 -5.59 -22.38
N GLY A 221 -4.58 -5.83 -22.68
CA GLY A 221 -5.07 -5.79 -24.04
C GLY A 221 -6.58 -5.78 -24.15
N GLU A 222 -7.04 -5.90 -25.39
CA GLU A 222 -8.45 -5.97 -25.77
C GLU A 222 -8.75 -7.35 -26.38
N LEU A 223 -9.84 -7.98 -25.97
CA LEU A 223 -10.24 -9.28 -26.50
C LEU A 223 -10.74 -9.14 -27.95
N ILE A 224 -10.11 -9.88 -28.88
CA ILE A 224 -10.51 -9.94 -30.30
C ILE A 224 -11.50 -11.10 -30.53
N SER A 225 -11.36 -12.20 -29.78
CA SER A 225 -12.29 -13.33 -29.82
C SER A 225 -13.70 -12.92 -29.38
N ASP A 226 -14.73 -13.60 -29.89
CA ASP A 226 -16.13 -13.25 -29.60
C ASP A 226 -16.45 -13.31 -28.09
N SER A 227 -15.95 -14.35 -27.41
CA SER A 227 -16.03 -14.49 -25.95
C SER A 227 -14.94 -15.41 -25.41
N ALA A 228 -14.43 -15.14 -24.21
CA ALA A 228 -13.51 -16.01 -23.49
C ALA A 228 -13.68 -15.89 -21.97
N ALA A 229 -13.54 -17.02 -21.27
CA ALA A 229 -13.60 -17.06 -19.81
C ALA A 229 -12.18 -17.00 -19.22
N PHE A 230 -11.98 -16.09 -18.26
CA PHE A 230 -10.71 -15.83 -17.60
C PHE A 230 -10.84 -16.04 -16.09
N ASN A 231 -9.86 -16.70 -15.49
CA ASN A 231 -9.68 -16.70 -14.06
C ASN A 231 -8.91 -15.44 -13.65
N THR A 232 -9.51 -14.65 -12.77
CA THR A 232 -9.03 -13.35 -12.30
C THR A 232 -8.39 -13.40 -10.91
N ALA A 233 -8.27 -14.60 -10.30
CA ALA A 233 -7.82 -14.80 -8.92
C ALA A 233 -6.46 -14.14 -8.60
N ALA A 234 -5.56 -14.04 -9.59
CA ALA A 234 -4.26 -13.42 -9.38
C ALA A 234 -4.32 -11.89 -9.22
N LEU A 235 -5.36 -11.23 -9.74
CA LEU A 235 -5.54 -9.78 -9.70
C LEU A 235 -6.60 -9.36 -8.67
N THR A 236 -7.69 -10.12 -8.59
CA THR A 236 -8.86 -9.81 -7.76
C THR A 236 -9.00 -10.75 -6.57
N GLY A 237 -8.19 -11.81 -6.45
CA GLY A 237 -8.34 -12.81 -5.40
C GLY A 237 -9.60 -13.69 -5.53
N GLU A 238 -10.44 -13.48 -6.55
CA GLU A 238 -11.70 -14.21 -6.73
C GLU A 238 -11.50 -15.52 -7.50
N SER A 239 -12.08 -16.62 -6.99
CA SER A 239 -11.99 -17.92 -7.64
C SER A 239 -13.01 -18.14 -8.76
N LYS A 240 -14.02 -17.28 -8.89
CA LYS A 240 -15.05 -17.40 -9.94
C LYS A 240 -14.52 -16.83 -11.26
N PRO A 241 -14.56 -17.58 -12.36
CA PRO A 241 -14.14 -17.07 -13.66
C PRO A 241 -15.02 -15.91 -14.13
N ASP A 242 -14.38 -14.89 -14.70
CA ASP A 242 -15.00 -13.73 -15.35
C ASP A 242 -15.06 -13.98 -16.86
N THR A 243 -16.20 -13.71 -17.50
CA THR A 243 -16.39 -13.94 -18.95
C THR A 243 -16.30 -12.61 -19.67
N LYS A 244 -15.35 -12.49 -20.60
CA LYS A 244 -15.13 -11.28 -21.39
C LYS A 244 -15.65 -11.45 -22.81
N ASN A 245 -16.27 -10.40 -23.32
CA ASN A 245 -16.75 -10.34 -24.70
C ASN A 245 -15.76 -9.56 -25.58
N LYS A 246 -15.92 -9.72 -26.89
CA LYS A 246 -15.13 -8.97 -27.87
C LYS A 246 -15.16 -7.47 -27.62
N GLY A 247 -14.00 -6.85 -27.63
CA GLY A 247 -13.83 -5.42 -27.37
C GLY A 247 -13.66 -5.06 -25.89
N GLU A 248 -13.85 -6.01 -24.97
CA GLU A 248 -13.61 -5.78 -23.55
C GLU A 248 -12.12 -5.89 -23.21
N ILE A 249 -11.74 -5.16 -22.16
CA ILE A 249 -10.36 -5.12 -21.65
C ILE A 249 -10.06 -6.40 -20.88
N VAL A 250 -8.92 -7.00 -21.18
CA VAL A 250 -8.32 -8.14 -20.48
C VAL A 250 -6.96 -7.72 -19.92
N LEU A 251 -6.62 -8.22 -18.73
CA LEU A 251 -5.47 -7.76 -17.97
C LEU A 251 -4.40 -8.84 -17.80
N ALA A 252 -3.15 -8.41 -17.74
CA ALA A 252 -2.01 -9.23 -17.41
C ALA A 252 -2.22 -9.96 -16.08
N GLY A 253 -1.97 -11.27 -16.04
CA GLY A 253 -2.21 -12.12 -14.89
C GLY A 253 -3.52 -12.92 -14.95
N MET A 254 -4.46 -12.57 -15.83
CA MET A 254 -5.65 -13.39 -16.08
C MET A 254 -5.26 -14.73 -16.73
N ILE A 255 -5.89 -15.84 -16.30
CA ILE A 255 -5.65 -17.17 -16.88
C ILE A 255 -6.81 -17.54 -17.79
N ASN A 256 -6.52 -17.83 -19.05
CA ASN A 256 -7.53 -18.26 -20.00
C ASN A 256 -8.01 -19.68 -19.67
N MET A 257 -9.31 -19.95 -19.74
CA MET A 257 -9.88 -21.19 -19.23
C MET A 257 -10.19 -22.22 -20.33
N ASN A 258 -11.13 -21.90 -21.22
CA ASN A 258 -11.83 -22.93 -22.01
C ASN A 258 -11.55 -22.90 -23.52
N SER A 259 -11.28 -21.73 -24.09
CA SER A 259 -11.15 -21.52 -25.53
C SER A 259 -9.80 -20.91 -25.91
N VAL A 260 -9.44 -20.89 -27.19
CA VAL A 260 -8.31 -20.07 -27.65
C VAL A 260 -8.77 -18.63 -27.70
N ALA A 261 -8.09 -17.75 -26.97
CA ALA A 261 -8.39 -16.32 -26.93
C ALA A 261 -7.32 -15.55 -27.70
N LEU A 262 -7.76 -14.61 -28.54
CA LEU A 262 -6.90 -13.65 -29.22
C LEU A 262 -7.03 -12.30 -28.53
N VAL A 263 -5.90 -11.72 -28.13
CA VAL A 263 -5.85 -10.47 -27.37
C VAL A 263 -4.94 -9.48 -28.09
N LYS A 264 -5.44 -8.28 -28.39
CA LYS A 264 -4.64 -7.20 -28.98
C LYS A 264 -3.99 -6.39 -27.87
N ILE A 265 -2.66 -6.27 -27.89
CA ILE A 265 -1.93 -5.49 -26.88
C ILE A 265 -2.28 -4.02 -27.04
N ASN A 266 -2.72 -3.38 -25.95
CA ASN A 266 -3.04 -1.95 -25.92
C ASN A 266 -2.06 -1.13 -25.06
N THR A 267 -1.27 -1.79 -24.20
CA THR A 267 -0.41 -1.16 -23.20
C THR A 267 1.01 -1.71 -23.28
N ALA A 268 2.02 -0.87 -23.02
CA ALA A 268 3.41 -1.31 -22.95
C ALA A 268 3.66 -2.19 -21.71
N TYR A 269 4.76 -2.97 -21.72
CA TYR A 269 5.08 -3.89 -20.62
C TYR A 269 5.25 -3.21 -19.26
N GLU A 270 5.92 -2.05 -19.23
CA GLU A 270 6.14 -1.26 -18.02
C GLU A 270 4.85 -0.60 -17.52
N ASP A 271 3.95 -0.23 -18.43
CA ASP A 271 2.70 0.46 -18.12
C ASP A 271 1.54 -0.47 -17.74
N SER A 272 1.73 -1.79 -17.83
CA SER A 272 0.67 -2.75 -17.49
C SER A 272 0.23 -2.60 -16.03
N LYS A 273 -1.05 -2.86 -15.73
CA LYS A 273 -1.60 -2.73 -14.39
C LYS A 273 -0.83 -3.54 -13.35
N LEU A 274 -0.41 -4.76 -13.71
CA LEU A 274 0.40 -5.61 -12.84
C LEU A 274 1.81 -5.03 -12.61
N SER A 275 2.44 -4.45 -13.63
CA SER A 275 3.73 -3.75 -13.49
C SER A 275 3.60 -2.54 -12.56
N LYS A 276 2.56 -1.73 -12.71
CA LYS A 276 2.26 -0.62 -11.79
C LYS A 276 2.03 -1.10 -10.35
N ILE A 277 1.31 -2.21 -10.16
CA ILE A 277 1.12 -2.81 -8.83
C ILE A 277 2.47 -3.23 -8.22
N LEU A 278 3.33 -3.88 -9.00
CA LEU A 278 4.66 -4.29 -8.54
C LEU A 278 5.54 -3.09 -8.17
N GLU A 279 5.51 -2.05 -8.99
CA GLU A 279 6.23 -0.81 -8.74
C GLU A 279 5.73 -0.12 -7.47
N LEU A 280 4.41 0.00 -7.28
CA LEU A 280 3.82 0.57 -6.07
C LEU A 280 4.26 -0.19 -4.80
N VAL A 281 4.28 -1.53 -4.84
CA VAL A 281 4.72 -2.34 -3.69
C VAL A 281 6.23 -2.19 -3.44
N GLN A 282 7.05 -2.08 -4.49
CA GLN A 282 8.49 -1.88 -4.36
C GLN A 282 8.83 -0.48 -3.83
N ASN A 283 8.14 0.54 -4.34
CA ASN A 283 8.35 1.93 -3.96
C ASN A 283 7.71 2.28 -2.60
N ALA A 284 6.86 1.41 -2.04
CA ALA A 284 6.25 1.61 -0.73
C ALA A 284 7.27 1.69 0.43
N THR A 285 8.51 1.24 0.23
CA THR A 285 9.59 1.39 1.22
C THR A 285 10.17 2.80 1.26
N ALA A 286 9.98 3.62 0.21
CA ALA A 286 10.49 4.99 0.18
C ALA A 286 9.76 5.88 1.20
N GLN A 287 8.47 5.65 1.42
CA GLN A 287 7.71 6.33 2.47
C GLN A 287 7.83 5.61 3.82
N LYS A 288 8.80 6.06 4.62
CA LYS A 288 9.22 5.45 5.89
C LYS A 288 8.21 5.66 7.03
N ALA A 289 8.00 4.62 7.83
CA ALA A 289 7.06 4.66 8.95
C ALA A 289 7.52 5.61 10.07
N PRO A 290 6.59 6.25 10.82
CA PRO A 290 6.94 7.03 12.00
C PRO A 290 7.84 6.27 12.99
N THR A 291 7.57 4.97 13.20
CA THR A 291 8.39 4.10 14.05
C THR A 291 9.82 3.91 13.49
N GLU A 292 9.99 3.89 12.17
CA GLU A 292 11.31 3.86 11.52
C GLU A 292 12.04 5.23 11.65
N LEU A 293 11.32 6.34 11.53
CA LEU A 293 11.90 7.66 11.75
C LEU A 293 12.27 7.89 13.23
N PHE A 294 11.53 7.28 14.16
CA PHE A 294 11.84 7.30 15.58
C PHE A 294 13.20 6.65 15.87
N ILE A 295 13.50 5.47 15.29
CA ILE A 295 14.80 4.81 15.55
C ILE A 295 15.98 5.66 15.05
N ARG A 296 15.81 6.41 13.95
CA ARG A 296 16.84 7.34 13.46
C ARG A 296 17.09 8.49 14.44
N LYS A 297 16.02 9.12 14.94
CA LYS A 297 16.11 10.19 15.95
C LYS A 297 16.71 9.67 17.25
N PHE A 298 16.32 8.46 17.65
CA PHE A 298 16.86 7.76 18.80
C PHE A 298 18.37 7.55 18.67
N ALA A 299 18.84 6.96 17.56
CA ALA A 299 20.26 6.69 17.34
C ALA A 299 21.12 7.97 17.40
N ARG A 300 20.65 9.07 16.82
CA ARG A 300 21.35 10.38 16.85
C ARG A 300 21.56 10.93 18.26
N ILE A 301 20.65 10.64 19.19
CA ILE A 301 20.75 11.09 20.59
C ILE A 301 21.49 10.05 21.44
N TYR A 302 21.21 8.77 21.21
CA TYR A 302 21.74 7.65 21.98
C TYR A 302 23.24 7.44 21.76
N THR A 303 23.75 7.54 20.53
CA THR A 303 25.16 7.28 20.26
C THR A 303 26.12 8.26 20.97
N PRO A 304 25.90 9.59 20.95
CA PRO A 304 26.73 10.51 21.72
C PRO A 304 26.70 10.22 23.23
N ILE A 305 25.53 9.87 23.78
CA ILE A 305 25.39 9.53 25.20
C ILE A 305 26.25 8.31 25.53
N VAL A 306 26.19 7.27 24.71
CA VAL A 306 26.99 6.06 24.87
C VAL A 306 28.49 6.35 24.82
N VAL A 307 28.94 7.17 23.88
CA VAL A 307 30.36 7.55 23.78
C VAL A 307 30.82 8.28 25.03
N VAL A 308 30.02 9.23 25.52
CA VAL A 308 30.31 9.93 26.78
C VAL A 308 30.34 8.94 27.96
N LEU A 309 29.37 8.03 28.05
CA LEU A 309 29.35 6.99 29.09
C LEU A 309 30.57 6.07 29.02
N ALA A 310 31.04 5.69 27.83
CA ALA A 310 32.25 4.90 27.67
C ALA A 310 33.50 5.64 28.15
N ILE A 311 33.62 6.93 27.84
CA ILE A 311 34.67 7.81 28.36
C ILE A 311 34.59 7.84 29.90
N LEU A 312 33.39 8.01 30.47
CA LEU A 312 33.20 8.00 31.91
C LEU A 312 33.56 6.64 32.54
N ILE A 313 33.19 5.51 31.92
CA ILE A 313 33.58 4.16 32.38
C ILE A 313 35.10 4.01 32.41
N CYS A 314 35.82 4.60 31.45
CA CYS A 314 37.27 4.56 31.44
C CYS A 314 37.89 5.45 32.54
N PHE A 315 37.43 6.70 32.68
CA PHE A 315 38.12 7.71 33.50
C PHE A 315 37.57 7.91 34.91
N VAL A 316 36.27 7.71 35.17
CA VAL A 316 35.68 7.96 36.50
C VAL A 316 36.24 7.01 37.58
N PRO A 317 36.43 5.70 37.31
CA PRO A 317 36.98 4.77 38.31
C PRO A 317 38.37 5.13 38.82
N TYR A 318 39.14 5.93 38.06
CA TYR A 318 40.42 6.46 38.48
C TYR A 318 40.35 7.21 39.82
N PHE A 319 39.21 7.82 40.16
CA PHE A 319 39.03 8.57 41.40
C PHE A 319 38.58 7.73 42.60
N PHE A 320 38.14 6.49 42.39
CA PHE A 320 37.48 5.67 43.43
C PHE A 320 38.10 4.28 43.62
N VAL A 321 38.90 3.80 42.68
CA VAL A 321 39.47 2.45 42.69
C VAL A 321 40.97 2.56 42.96
N ASP A 322 41.40 1.99 44.09
CA ASP A 322 42.80 2.07 44.54
C ASP A 322 43.78 1.41 43.55
N ASP A 323 43.42 0.26 42.96
CA ASP A 323 44.23 -0.48 41.98
C ASP A 323 43.78 -0.21 40.52
N TYR A 324 43.71 1.06 40.12
CA TYR A 324 43.27 1.42 38.77
C TYR A 324 44.28 0.98 37.69
N ILE A 325 43.85 0.05 36.82
CA ILE A 325 44.60 -0.36 35.63
C ILE A 325 43.91 0.24 34.39
N PHE A 326 44.55 1.25 33.77
CA PHE A 326 44.01 1.94 32.59
C PHE A 326 43.60 0.98 31.47
N ARG A 327 44.41 -0.04 31.19
CA ARG A 327 44.15 -1.02 30.14
C ARG A 327 42.82 -1.76 30.37
N ASP A 328 42.50 -2.12 31.60
CA ASP A 328 41.33 -2.94 31.91
C ASP A 328 40.05 -2.09 31.88
N TRP A 329 40.12 -0.84 32.31
CA TRP A 329 39.00 0.11 32.21
C TRP A 329 38.78 0.61 30.78
N LEU A 330 39.85 0.78 30.01
CA LEU A 330 39.77 1.02 28.57
C LEU A 330 39.13 -0.19 27.86
N TYR A 331 39.54 -1.42 28.19
CA TYR A 331 38.90 -2.64 27.65
C TYR A 331 37.40 -2.68 27.95
N ARG A 332 36.98 -2.38 29.18
CA ARG A 332 35.55 -2.28 29.56
C ARG A 332 34.81 -1.18 28.78
N ALA A 333 35.43 -0.03 28.58
CA ALA A 333 34.86 1.05 27.77
C ALA A 333 34.70 0.63 26.30
N LEU A 334 35.67 -0.07 25.72
CA LEU A 334 35.60 -0.59 24.36
C LEU A 334 34.50 -1.65 24.23
N ILE A 335 34.39 -2.59 25.18
CA ILE A 335 33.26 -3.55 25.25
C ILE A 335 31.92 -2.81 25.27
N PHE A 336 31.80 -1.78 26.11
CA PHE A 336 30.59 -1.00 26.24
C PHE A 336 30.20 -0.31 24.92
N LEU A 337 31.17 0.25 24.19
CA LEU A 337 30.93 0.84 22.86
C LEU A 337 30.41 -0.18 21.85
N VAL A 338 30.99 -1.39 21.82
CA VAL A 338 30.56 -2.47 20.91
C VAL A 338 29.14 -2.92 21.21
N ILE A 339 28.84 -3.23 22.49
CA ILE A 339 27.50 -3.69 22.92
C ILE A 339 26.43 -2.65 22.57
N SER A 340 26.79 -1.38 22.62
CA SER A 340 25.82 -0.31 22.48
C SER A 340 25.23 -0.19 21.10
N CYS A 341 25.82 -0.76 20.03
CA CYS A 341 25.28 -0.64 18.66
C CYS A 341 23.81 -1.04 18.61
N PRO A 342 22.85 -0.18 18.19
CA PRO A 342 21.45 -0.57 18.02
C PRO A 342 21.18 -1.39 16.74
N CYS A 343 22.14 -2.21 16.30
CA CYS A 343 22.14 -2.92 15.01
C CYS A 343 20.83 -3.72 14.77
N ALA A 344 20.37 -4.49 15.77
CA ALA A 344 19.13 -5.27 15.68
C ALA A 344 17.85 -4.44 15.42
N LEU A 345 17.80 -3.20 15.91
CA LEU A 345 16.62 -2.33 15.79
C LEU A 345 16.52 -1.71 14.40
N VAL A 346 17.66 -1.25 13.88
CA VAL A 346 17.74 -0.52 12.61
C VAL A 346 17.19 -1.36 11.46
N ILE A 347 17.46 -2.67 11.44
CA ILE A 347 17.02 -3.54 10.34
C ILE A 347 15.69 -4.25 10.60
N SER A 348 15.39 -4.63 11.85
CA SER A 348 14.19 -5.41 12.12
C SER A 348 12.89 -4.61 11.90
N ILE A 349 12.92 -3.29 12.06
CA ILE A 349 11.77 -2.41 11.89
C ILE A 349 11.34 -2.33 10.40
N PRO A 350 12.20 -1.90 9.45
CA PRO A 350 11.84 -1.88 8.03
C PRO A 350 11.41 -3.27 7.51
N LEU A 351 12.11 -4.32 7.94
CA LEU A 351 11.76 -5.69 7.55
C LEU A 351 10.38 -6.12 8.07
N GLY A 352 10.01 -5.69 9.28
CA GLY A 352 8.69 -5.92 9.85
C GLY A 352 7.58 -5.27 9.00
N TYR A 353 7.73 -3.98 8.67
CA TYR A 353 6.77 -3.28 7.81
C TYR A 353 6.70 -3.88 6.42
N PHE A 354 7.85 -4.23 5.84
CA PHE A 354 7.91 -4.88 4.54
C PHE A 354 7.20 -6.25 4.54
N GLY A 355 7.36 -7.03 5.61
CA GLY A 355 6.60 -8.26 5.84
C GLY A 355 5.10 -8.03 5.93
N GLY A 356 4.67 -6.93 6.57
CA GLY A 356 3.27 -6.51 6.65
C GLY A 356 2.68 -6.10 5.31
N ILE A 357 3.41 -5.30 4.50
CA ILE A 357 3.01 -4.91 3.15
C ILE A 357 2.88 -6.15 2.25
N GLY A 358 3.84 -7.08 2.31
CA GLY A 358 3.75 -8.34 1.58
C GLY A 358 2.59 -9.24 2.02
N ALA A 359 2.19 -9.20 3.29
CA ALA A 359 1.01 -9.90 3.78
C ALA A 359 -0.29 -9.24 3.31
N ALA A 360 -0.37 -7.92 3.31
CA ALA A 360 -1.50 -7.17 2.77
C ALA A 360 -1.67 -7.41 1.27
N SER A 361 -0.59 -7.32 0.50
CA SER A 361 -0.63 -7.44 -0.95
C SER A 361 -1.13 -8.81 -1.42
N ARG A 362 -0.76 -9.89 -0.72
CA ARG A 362 -1.32 -11.24 -0.97
C ARG A 362 -2.81 -11.37 -0.70
N ASN A 363 -3.35 -10.52 0.15
CA ASN A 363 -4.78 -10.50 0.47
C ASN A 363 -5.55 -9.46 -0.35
N GLY A 364 -4.95 -8.92 -1.43
CA GLY A 364 -5.61 -7.95 -2.30
C GLY A 364 -5.61 -6.52 -1.76
N ILE A 365 -4.72 -6.21 -0.80
CA ILE A 365 -4.63 -4.89 -0.16
C ILE A 365 -3.25 -4.30 -0.44
N LEU A 366 -3.19 -3.22 -1.21
CA LEU A 366 -1.94 -2.57 -1.58
C LEU A 366 -1.71 -1.35 -0.71
N PHE A 367 -0.53 -1.26 -0.10
CA PHE A 367 -0.08 -0.09 0.64
C PHE A 367 0.98 0.64 -0.18
N LYS A 368 0.82 1.95 -0.41
CA LYS A 368 1.82 2.78 -1.09
C LYS A 368 2.99 3.20 -0.21
N GLY A 369 2.94 2.87 1.08
CA GLY A 369 3.91 3.37 2.06
C GLY A 369 3.85 2.61 3.37
N SER A 370 5.02 2.41 4.00
CA SER A 370 5.11 1.82 5.34
C SER A 370 4.51 2.74 6.43
N ASN A 371 4.54 4.05 6.22
CA ASN A 371 3.83 5.05 7.01
C ASN A 371 2.32 4.82 7.07
N PHE A 372 1.68 4.48 5.95
CA PHE A 372 0.24 4.23 5.90
C PHE A 372 -0.12 2.92 6.58
N LEU A 373 0.73 1.89 6.49
CA LEU A 373 0.54 0.66 7.25
C LEU A 373 0.62 0.91 8.77
N ASP A 374 1.54 1.78 9.22
CA ASP A 374 1.65 2.16 10.63
C ASP A 374 0.45 3.00 11.11
N LYS A 375 -0.01 3.97 10.29
CA LYS A 375 -1.21 4.76 10.57
C LYS A 375 -2.48 3.91 10.58
N MET A 376 -2.59 2.93 9.67
CA MET A 376 -3.72 1.99 9.64
C MET A 376 -3.87 1.20 10.95
N ALA A 377 -2.76 0.97 11.67
CA ALA A 377 -2.79 0.32 12.99
C ALA A 377 -3.44 1.19 14.08
N GLU A 378 -3.44 2.52 13.89
CA GLU A 378 -3.93 3.50 14.85
C GLU A 378 -5.35 3.97 14.57
N ILE A 379 -5.96 3.59 13.44
CA ILE A 379 -7.29 4.05 13.03
C ILE A 379 -8.35 3.76 14.08
N GLN A 380 -9.13 4.80 14.40
CA GLN A 380 -10.24 4.78 15.35
C GLN A 380 -11.59 4.99 14.67
N ASN A 381 -11.62 5.71 13.55
CA ASN A 381 -12.80 5.93 12.74
C ASN A 381 -12.57 5.54 11.29
N VAL A 382 -13.48 4.75 10.74
CA VAL A 382 -13.56 4.47 9.30
C VAL A 382 -14.76 5.22 8.76
N VAL A 383 -14.49 6.19 7.90
CA VAL A 383 -15.50 6.98 7.19
C VAL A 383 -15.63 6.39 5.79
N MET A 384 -16.84 6.00 5.40
CA MET A 384 -17.11 5.30 4.15
C MET A 384 -18.07 6.13 3.32
N ASP A 385 -17.80 6.25 2.02
CA ASP A 385 -18.84 6.63 1.08
C ASP A 385 -19.90 5.52 1.00
N LYS A 386 -21.11 5.88 0.55
CA LYS A 386 -22.18 4.90 0.37
C LYS A 386 -22.03 4.19 -0.98
N THR A 387 -22.09 4.97 -2.06
CA THR A 387 -22.25 4.47 -3.43
C THR A 387 -20.95 3.83 -3.90
N GLY A 388 -21.02 2.62 -4.46
CA GLY A 388 -19.85 1.86 -4.95
C GLY A 388 -18.88 1.38 -3.86
N THR A 389 -18.96 1.92 -2.64
CA THR A 389 -18.14 1.49 -1.49
C THR A 389 -18.87 0.43 -0.67
N MET A 390 -19.98 0.78 -0.01
CA MET A 390 -20.79 -0.15 0.80
C MET A 390 -21.93 -0.79 -0.01
N THR A 391 -22.23 -0.22 -1.17
CA THR A 391 -23.20 -0.71 -2.14
C THR A 391 -22.53 -1.05 -3.47
N GLU A 392 -23.21 -1.80 -4.32
CA GLU A 392 -22.69 -2.29 -5.61
C GLU A 392 -22.56 -1.17 -6.66
N GLY A 393 -23.18 0.00 -6.43
CA GLY A 393 -23.24 1.07 -7.44
C GLY A 393 -24.20 0.75 -8.59
N VAL A 394 -25.01 -0.32 -8.44
CA VAL A 394 -25.96 -0.80 -9.43
C VAL A 394 -27.36 -0.76 -8.82
N PHE A 395 -28.26 -0.01 -9.44
CA PHE A 395 -29.64 0.07 -9.01
C PHE A 395 -30.36 -1.24 -9.32
N LYS A 396 -31.05 -1.80 -8.32
CA LYS A 396 -31.94 -2.95 -8.47
C LYS A 396 -33.34 -2.60 -7.98
N VAL A 397 -34.34 -3.15 -8.66
CA VAL A 397 -35.74 -3.06 -8.22
C VAL A 397 -35.90 -3.81 -6.89
N GLN A 398 -36.37 -3.10 -5.86
CA GLN A 398 -36.56 -3.64 -4.52
C GLN A 398 -38.00 -4.11 -4.29
N GLU A 399 -38.96 -3.29 -4.74
CA GLU A 399 -40.39 -3.49 -4.54
C GLU A 399 -41.14 -2.99 -5.76
N VAL A 400 -42.18 -3.74 -6.13
CA VAL A 400 -43.14 -3.36 -7.17
C VAL A 400 -44.52 -3.44 -6.56
N SER A 401 -45.15 -2.28 -6.38
CA SER A 401 -46.49 -2.14 -5.81
C SER A 401 -47.43 -1.61 -6.89
N ILE A 402 -48.21 -2.50 -7.50
CA ILE A 402 -49.22 -2.18 -8.51
C ILE A 402 -50.61 -2.39 -7.89
N LYS A 403 -51.57 -1.50 -8.19
CA LYS A 403 -52.94 -1.65 -7.71
C LYS A 403 -53.54 -2.97 -8.15
N SER A 404 -54.29 -3.61 -7.25
CA SER A 404 -54.87 -4.94 -7.45
C SER A 404 -55.82 -5.04 -8.66
N GLU A 405 -56.35 -3.89 -9.10
CA GLU A 405 -57.26 -3.76 -10.24
C GLU A 405 -56.55 -3.84 -11.61
N LEU A 406 -55.21 -3.78 -11.62
CA LEU A 406 -54.39 -3.77 -12.83
C LEU A 406 -53.53 -5.02 -12.91
N ASN A 407 -53.27 -5.50 -14.13
CA ASN A 407 -52.35 -6.60 -14.35
C ASN A 407 -50.90 -6.10 -14.18
N LYS A 408 -50.24 -6.60 -13.13
CA LYS A 408 -48.86 -6.24 -12.79
C LYS A 408 -47.89 -6.46 -13.95
N ASP A 409 -47.94 -7.61 -14.61
CA ASP A 409 -47.00 -7.97 -15.67
C ASP A 409 -47.21 -7.10 -16.92
N GLU A 410 -48.47 -6.77 -17.22
CA GLU A 410 -48.82 -5.90 -18.34
C GLU A 410 -48.29 -4.48 -18.12
N ILE A 411 -48.50 -3.91 -16.93
CA ILE A 411 -47.97 -2.59 -16.58
C ILE A 411 -46.44 -2.58 -16.60
N LEU A 412 -45.78 -3.61 -16.06
CA LEU A 412 -44.32 -3.70 -16.07
C LEU A 412 -43.74 -3.77 -17.48
N LYS A 413 -44.38 -4.50 -18.40
CA LYS A 413 -43.99 -4.51 -19.81
C LYS A 413 -44.11 -3.14 -20.45
N MET A 414 -45.21 -2.42 -20.21
CA MET A 414 -45.39 -1.06 -20.73
C MET A 414 -44.32 -0.11 -20.17
N VAL A 415 -44.05 -0.18 -18.86
CA VAL A 415 -43.01 0.64 -18.20
C VAL A 415 -41.63 0.33 -18.77
N ASN A 416 -41.29 -0.95 -18.99
CA ASN A 416 -40.02 -1.37 -19.57
C ASN A 416 -39.82 -0.79 -21.00
N VAL A 417 -40.88 -0.81 -21.81
CA VAL A 417 -40.86 -0.25 -23.18
C VAL A 417 -40.72 1.27 -23.15
N VAL A 418 -41.39 1.96 -22.23
CA VAL A 418 -41.25 3.41 -22.04
C VAL A 418 -39.82 3.78 -21.60
N GLU A 419 -39.31 3.11 -20.57
CA GLU A 419 -37.98 3.36 -20.02
C GLU A 419 -36.85 2.95 -21.00
N SER A 420 -37.11 2.06 -21.95
CA SER A 420 -36.14 1.73 -23.01
C SER A 420 -35.70 2.91 -23.87
N LYS A 421 -36.44 4.03 -23.83
CA LYS A 421 -36.11 5.28 -24.52
C LYS A 421 -35.26 6.24 -23.68
N SER A 422 -35.03 5.91 -22.40
CA SER A 422 -34.23 6.69 -21.46
C SER A 422 -32.81 6.16 -21.37
N THR A 423 -31.87 7.07 -21.18
CA THR A 423 -30.46 6.75 -20.88
C THR A 423 -30.17 6.75 -19.38
N HIS A 424 -31.18 6.94 -18.53
CA HIS A 424 -31.01 6.98 -17.08
C HIS A 424 -30.71 5.58 -16.52
N PRO A 425 -29.81 5.41 -15.53
CA PRO A 425 -29.53 4.13 -14.86
C PRO A 425 -30.75 3.42 -14.25
N VAL A 426 -31.87 4.13 -14.12
CA VAL A 426 -33.16 3.60 -13.65
C VAL A 426 -33.76 2.65 -14.69
N ALA A 427 -33.65 3.01 -15.97
CA ALA A 427 -34.17 2.22 -17.08
C ALA A 427 -33.49 0.86 -17.15
N THR A 428 -32.16 0.82 -16.96
CA THR A 428 -31.39 -0.42 -16.89
C THR A 428 -31.86 -1.33 -15.76
N ALA A 429 -32.12 -0.77 -14.57
CA ALA A 429 -32.62 -1.53 -13.42
C ALA A 429 -34.00 -2.16 -13.68
N ILE A 430 -34.88 -1.44 -14.38
CA ILE A 430 -36.21 -1.95 -14.77
C ILE A 430 -36.08 -3.04 -15.84
N GLN A 431 -35.23 -2.83 -16.86
CA GLN A 431 -34.96 -3.82 -17.89
C GLN A 431 -34.42 -5.12 -17.31
N GLU A 432 -33.47 -5.04 -16.37
CA GLU A 432 -32.90 -6.22 -15.72
C GLU A 432 -33.94 -6.98 -14.86
N TYR A 433 -34.90 -6.27 -14.26
CA TYR A 433 -35.98 -6.88 -13.48
C TYR A 433 -37.07 -7.51 -14.35
N VAL A 434 -37.46 -6.87 -15.46
CA VAL A 434 -38.58 -7.29 -16.32
C VAL A 434 -38.14 -8.27 -17.41
N GLY A 435 -36.91 -8.14 -17.92
CA GLY A 435 -36.36 -8.93 -19.02
C GLY A 435 -36.43 -8.23 -20.39
N ASP A 436 -36.43 -9.03 -21.45
CA ASP A 436 -36.41 -8.56 -22.84
C ASP A 436 -37.54 -7.58 -23.16
N ILE A 437 -37.24 -6.58 -23.98
CA ILE A 437 -38.22 -5.58 -24.41
C ILE A 437 -39.27 -6.27 -25.29
N ASP A 438 -40.53 -6.20 -24.87
CA ASP A 438 -41.65 -6.74 -25.63
C ASP A 438 -41.95 -5.83 -26.83
N ASN A 439 -41.42 -6.20 -28.00
CA ASN A 439 -41.61 -5.44 -29.24
C ASN A 439 -43.05 -5.46 -29.77
N SER A 440 -43.96 -6.23 -29.16
CA SER A 440 -45.39 -6.19 -29.52
C SER A 440 -46.12 -4.96 -28.97
N VAL A 441 -45.50 -4.24 -28.02
CA VAL A 441 -46.05 -3.04 -27.41
C VAL A 441 -45.63 -1.82 -28.24
N GLU A 442 -46.55 -1.28 -29.03
CA GLU A 442 -46.31 -0.05 -29.80
C GLU A 442 -46.38 1.19 -28.89
N LEU A 443 -45.35 2.03 -28.98
CA LEU A 443 -45.22 3.24 -28.20
C LEU A 443 -45.33 4.46 -29.09
N GLU A 444 -46.35 5.28 -28.85
CA GLU A 444 -46.64 6.50 -29.60
C GLU A 444 -46.31 7.75 -28.77
N GLY A 445 -45.57 8.70 -29.36
CA GLY A 445 -45.38 10.03 -28.77
C GLY A 445 -44.67 10.04 -27.41
N SER A 446 -43.46 9.45 -27.34
CA SER A 446 -42.59 9.55 -26.16
C SER A 446 -42.07 10.96 -25.95
N GLU A 447 -42.28 11.51 -24.76
CA GLU A 447 -41.78 12.82 -24.32
C GLU A 447 -41.07 12.68 -22.98
N GLU A 448 -39.82 13.14 -22.90
CA GLU A 448 -39.08 13.22 -21.64
C GLU A 448 -39.30 14.59 -20.99
N ILE A 449 -39.82 14.59 -19.77
CA ILE A 449 -40.07 15.78 -18.97
C ILE A 449 -38.95 15.90 -17.94
N ALA A 450 -37.98 16.77 -18.24
CA ALA A 450 -36.79 16.98 -17.42
C ALA A 450 -37.12 17.15 -15.92
N GLY A 451 -36.42 16.38 -15.08
CA GLY A 451 -36.59 16.38 -13.63
C GLY A 451 -37.89 15.77 -13.11
N HIS A 452 -38.73 15.21 -13.97
CA HIS A 452 -40.02 14.59 -13.60
C HIS A 452 -40.10 13.13 -14.05
N GLY A 453 -39.86 12.84 -15.34
CA GLY A 453 -39.93 11.48 -15.89
C GLY A 453 -40.38 11.46 -17.34
N LEU A 454 -40.91 10.33 -17.79
CA LEU A 454 -41.35 10.07 -19.15
C LEU A 454 -42.87 10.08 -19.27
N LYS A 455 -43.35 10.54 -20.41
CA LYS A 455 -44.74 10.48 -20.85
C LYS A 455 -44.82 9.80 -22.20
N ALA A 456 -45.75 8.87 -22.37
CA ALA A 456 -45.97 8.21 -23.65
C ALA A 456 -47.44 7.76 -23.80
N ARG A 457 -47.80 7.29 -25.00
CA ARG A 457 -49.02 6.51 -25.22
C ARG A 457 -48.69 5.07 -25.60
N VAL A 458 -49.40 4.15 -24.96
CA VAL A 458 -49.31 2.71 -25.24
C VAL A 458 -50.74 2.18 -25.41
N ASN A 459 -51.02 1.50 -26.53
CA ASN A 459 -52.36 1.00 -26.87
C ASN A 459 -53.45 2.09 -26.85
N GLY A 460 -53.13 3.30 -27.31
CA GLY A 460 -54.04 4.45 -27.33
C GLY A 460 -54.32 5.11 -25.97
N LYS A 461 -53.73 4.59 -24.87
CA LYS A 461 -53.87 5.13 -23.51
C LYS A 461 -52.60 5.82 -23.05
N GLU A 462 -52.73 6.86 -22.24
CA GLU A 462 -51.59 7.62 -21.72
C GLU A 462 -50.92 6.87 -20.56
N ILE A 463 -49.59 6.81 -20.57
CA ILE A 463 -48.77 6.28 -19.49
C ILE A 463 -47.75 7.35 -19.04
N LEU A 464 -47.62 7.51 -17.73
CA LEU A 464 -46.65 8.40 -17.08
C LEU A 464 -45.75 7.56 -16.17
N VAL A 465 -44.44 7.70 -16.31
CA VAL A 465 -43.44 6.97 -15.53
C VAL A 465 -42.43 7.97 -15.00
N GLY A 466 -42.36 8.19 -13.70
CA GLY A 466 -41.50 9.23 -13.13
C GLY A 466 -41.62 9.41 -11.63
N ASN A 467 -41.18 10.55 -11.09
CA ASN A 467 -41.34 10.85 -9.67
C ASN A 467 -42.77 11.35 -9.34
N PHE A 468 -43.11 11.48 -8.06
CA PHE A 468 -44.43 11.99 -7.65
C PHE A 468 -44.72 13.43 -8.11
N LYS A 469 -43.69 14.25 -8.38
CA LYS A 469 -43.91 15.60 -8.96
C LYS A 469 -44.51 15.52 -10.36
N LEU A 470 -44.21 14.45 -11.12
CA LEU A 470 -44.86 14.18 -12.41
C LEU A 470 -46.36 13.90 -12.22
N MET A 471 -46.71 13.13 -11.20
CA MET A 471 -48.11 12.83 -10.86
C MET A 471 -48.86 14.12 -10.50
N ASP A 472 -48.27 14.97 -9.66
CA ASP A 472 -48.84 16.27 -9.29
C ASP A 472 -49.02 17.18 -10.52
N LYS A 473 -48.04 17.21 -11.43
CA LYS A 473 -48.09 18.02 -12.67
C LYS A 473 -49.26 17.65 -13.58
N PHE A 474 -49.64 16.37 -13.60
CA PHE A 474 -50.77 15.85 -14.40
C PHE A 474 -52.06 15.67 -13.56
N ASN A 475 -52.12 16.21 -12.34
CA ASN A 475 -53.26 16.09 -11.42
C ASN A 475 -53.70 14.64 -11.16
N ILE A 476 -52.76 13.70 -11.12
CA ILE A 476 -53.02 12.30 -10.82
C ILE A 476 -53.12 12.14 -9.30
N SER A 477 -54.29 11.72 -8.80
CA SER A 477 -54.48 11.42 -7.38
C SER A 477 -53.87 10.07 -7.00
N TYR A 478 -53.06 10.05 -5.94
CA TYR A 478 -52.44 8.84 -5.38
C TYR A 478 -52.76 8.72 -3.88
N ASP A 479 -52.85 7.48 -3.42
CA ASP A 479 -53.26 7.05 -2.06
C ASP A 479 -52.08 6.64 -1.17
N VAL A 480 -50.85 6.84 -1.67
CA VAL A 480 -49.61 6.51 -0.98
C VAL A 480 -48.97 7.78 -0.45
N ASP A 481 -48.38 7.72 0.75
CA ASP A 481 -47.59 8.81 1.31
C ASP A 481 -46.14 8.71 0.81
N PRO A 482 -45.68 9.59 -0.11
CA PRO A 482 -44.33 9.52 -0.66
C PRO A 482 -43.25 9.66 0.42
N ALA A 483 -43.55 10.32 1.55
CA ALA A 483 -42.58 10.55 2.62
C ALA A 483 -42.26 9.27 3.41
N LYS A 484 -43.11 8.25 3.35
CA LYS A 484 -42.87 6.95 4.01
C LYS A 484 -42.03 5.99 3.17
N ILE A 485 -41.91 6.25 1.87
CA ILE A 485 -41.14 5.38 0.98
C ILE A 485 -39.68 5.80 1.04
N VAL A 486 -38.84 4.89 1.56
CA VAL A 486 -37.43 5.16 1.84
C VAL A 486 -36.62 5.24 0.56
N TYR A 487 -36.84 4.30 -0.36
CA TYR A 487 -36.07 4.15 -1.60
C TYR A 487 -36.48 5.16 -2.68
N THR A 488 -35.70 5.22 -3.75
CA THR A 488 -36.05 6.04 -4.92
C THR A 488 -37.29 5.45 -5.59
N VAL A 489 -38.33 6.26 -5.72
CA VAL A 489 -39.63 5.83 -6.25
C VAL A 489 -39.83 6.31 -7.68
N ILE A 490 -40.36 5.38 -8.48
CA ILE A 490 -40.88 5.59 -9.82
C ILE A 490 -42.39 5.34 -9.74
N ALA A 491 -43.15 6.42 -9.64
CA ALA A 491 -44.59 6.44 -9.72
C ALA A 491 -45.04 6.18 -11.16
N ILE A 492 -46.09 5.38 -11.29
CA ILE A 492 -46.68 4.97 -12.56
C ILE A 492 -48.14 5.42 -12.58
N ALA A 493 -48.54 6.12 -13.63
CA ALA A 493 -49.95 6.37 -13.92
C ALA A 493 -50.31 5.82 -15.30
N TYR A 494 -51.50 5.25 -15.40
CA TYR A 494 -52.05 4.70 -16.63
C TYR A 494 -53.49 5.21 -16.81
N ASP A 495 -53.78 5.78 -17.98
CA ASP A 495 -55.10 6.31 -18.36
C ASP A 495 -55.66 7.33 -17.34
N GLY A 496 -54.79 8.25 -16.88
CA GLY A 496 -55.16 9.30 -15.93
C GLY A 496 -55.37 8.82 -14.48
N LYS A 497 -55.05 7.57 -14.16
CA LYS A 497 -55.16 7.00 -12.81
C LYS A 497 -53.80 6.51 -12.31
N PHE A 498 -53.55 6.67 -11.01
CA PHE A 498 -52.36 6.12 -10.36
C PHE A 498 -52.41 4.59 -10.40
N ALA A 499 -51.45 3.98 -11.11
CA ALA A 499 -51.36 2.54 -11.31
C ALA A 499 -50.53 1.85 -10.23
N GLY A 500 -49.57 2.56 -9.63
CA GLY A 500 -48.69 2.03 -8.61
C GLY A 500 -47.31 2.69 -8.64
N PHE A 501 -46.35 2.04 -8.01
CA PHE A 501 -44.97 2.49 -7.99
C PHE A 501 -43.96 1.34 -7.98
N ILE A 502 -42.77 1.63 -8.45
CA ILE A 502 -41.59 0.77 -8.37
C ILE A 502 -40.56 1.49 -7.50
N THR A 503 -40.00 0.81 -6.51
CA THR A 503 -38.84 1.33 -5.79
C THR A 503 -37.57 0.71 -6.32
N ILE A 504 -36.57 1.56 -6.52
CA ILE A 504 -35.22 1.15 -6.86
C ILE A 504 -34.27 1.63 -5.76
N ALA A 505 -33.30 0.78 -5.45
CA ALA A 505 -32.22 1.13 -4.55
C ALA A 505 -30.92 0.49 -5.02
N ASP A 506 -29.83 1.11 -4.62
CA ASP A 506 -28.52 0.50 -4.79
C ASP A 506 -28.40 -0.73 -3.88
N SER A 507 -27.90 -1.83 -4.43
CA SER A 507 -27.78 -3.09 -3.70
C SER A 507 -26.65 -3.02 -2.69
N ILE A 508 -26.88 -3.45 -1.45
CA ILE A 508 -25.85 -3.50 -0.42
C ILE A 508 -24.90 -4.67 -0.72
N LYS A 509 -23.58 -4.46 -0.62
CA LYS A 509 -22.60 -5.53 -0.80
C LYS A 509 -22.78 -6.64 0.25
N GLN A 510 -22.64 -7.90 -0.16
CA GLN A 510 -22.92 -9.05 0.70
C GLN A 510 -22.05 -9.09 1.97
N ASP A 511 -20.82 -8.60 1.90
CA ASP A 511 -19.86 -8.55 3.00
C ASP A 511 -19.90 -7.24 3.80
N ALA A 512 -20.77 -6.29 3.46
CA ALA A 512 -20.90 -5.00 4.15
C ALA A 512 -21.22 -5.20 5.64
N LYS A 513 -22.23 -6.01 5.97
CA LYS A 513 -22.63 -6.24 7.37
C LYS A 513 -21.51 -6.90 8.19
N GLN A 514 -20.87 -7.92 7.63
CA GLN A 514 -19.74 -8.61 8.26
C GLN A 514 -18.55 -7.65 8.50
N THR A 515 -18.37 -6.69 7.60
CA THR A 515 -17.32 -5.66 7.72
C THR A 515 -17.52 -4.82 8.96
N LEU A 516 -18.75 -4.35 9.20
CA LEU A 516 -19.09 -3.56 10.37
C LEU A 516 -18.92 -4.35 11.68
N GLU A 517 -19.40 -5.59 11.72
CA GLU A 517 -19.20 -6.47 12.88
C GLU A 517 -17.71 -6.63 13.24
N LYS A 518 -16.85 -6.81 12.22
CA LYS A 518 -15.40 -6.88 12.42
C LYS A 518 -14.80 -5.54 12.87
N LEU A 519 -15.21 -4.41 12.29
CA LEU A 519 -14.74 -3.08 12.70
C LEU A 519 -15.09 -2.79 14.17
N HIS A 520 -16.32 -3.11 14.59
CA HIS A 520 -16.74 -2.99 15.98
C HIS A 520 -15.94 -3.89 16.92
N SER A 521 -15.63 -5.13 16.51
CA SER A 521 -14.75 -6.03 17.30
C SER A 521 -13.33 -5.50 17.49
N LEU A 522 -12.89 -4.62 16.57
CA LEU A 522 -11.59 -3.93 16.63
C LEU A 522 -11.66 -2.60 17.39
N ASN A 523 -12.81 -2.25 17.99
CA ASN A 523 -13.13 -0.96 18.60
C ASN A 523 -12.96 0.23 17.63
N VAL A 524 -13.31 0.04 16.37
CA VAL A 524 -13.28 1.07 15.33
C VAL A 524 -14.70 1.51 15.03
N LYS A 525 -14.95 2.82 15.10
CA LYS A 525 -16.25 3.44 14.78
C LYS A 525 -16.41 3.53 13.26
N ALA A 526 -17.63 3.34 12.79
CA ALA A 526 -18.00 3.45 11.39
C ALA A 526 -18.89 4.69 11.17
N THR A 527 -18.54 5.50 10.17
CA THR A 527 -19.35 6.64 9.73
C THR A 527 -19.62 6.55 8.24
N MET A 528 -20.87 6.76 7.82
CA MET A 528 -21.26 6.84 6.42
C MET A 528 -21.51 8.29 6.02
N LEU A 529 -20.91 8.72 4.91
CA LEU A 529 -21.16 10.02 4.29
C LEU A 529 -21.68 9.77 2.86
N SER A 530 -22.72 10.49 2.44
CA SER A 530 -23.21 10.37 1.06
C SER A 530 -23.93 11.64 0.61
N GLY A 531 -23.96 11.87 -0.71
CA GLY A 531 -24.81 12.89 -1.33
C GLY A 531 -26.28 12.47 -1.48
N ASP A 532 -26.59 11.19 -1.23
CA ASP A 532 -27.95 10.68 -1.28
C ASP A 532 -28.82 11.23 -0.14
N LYS A 533 -30.15 11.18 -0.33
CA LYS A 533 -31.12 11.62 0.67
C LYS A 533 -30.85 10.99 2.03
N THR A 534 -30.90 11.82 3.08
CA THR A 534 -30.66 11.40 4.47
C THR A 534 -31.52 10.20 4.90
N THR A 535 -32.76 10.10 4.41
CA THR A 535 -33.64 8.96 4.71
C THR A 535 -33.10 7.63 4.17
N VAL A 536 -32.56 7.63 2.94
CA VAL A 536 -31.94 6.45 2.31
C VAL A 536 -30.67 6.07 3.06
N VAL A 537 -29.82 7.04 3.35
CA VAL A 537 -28.52 6.82 4.00
C VAL A 537 -28.70 6.25 5.40
N LYS A 538 -29.64 6.79 6.19
CA LYS A 538 -29.96 6.27 7.54
C LYS A 538 -30.51 4.85 7.49
N TYR A 539 -31.40 4.57 6.56
CA TYR A 539 -31.95 3.23 6.41
C TYR A 539 -30.86 2.20 6.06
N VAL A 540 -29.99 2.51 5.08
CA VAL A 540 -28.87 1.62 4.72
C VAL A 540 -27.94 1.42 5.93
N ALA A 541 -27.61 2.49 6.64
CA ALA A 541 -26.79 2.44 7.84
C ALA A 541 -27.38 1.53 8.93
N GLU A 542 -28.70 1.59 9.18
CA GLU A 542 -29.37 0.72 10.15
C GLU A 542 -29.34 -0.76 9.73
N GLN A 543 -29.47 -1.05 8.43
CA GLN A 543 -29.45 -2.44 7.92
C GLN A 543 -28.08 -3.12 8.12
N ILE A 544 -26.98 -2.38 7.98
CA ILE A 544 -25.62 -2.91 8.09
C ILE A 544 -24.94 -2.61 9.43
N GLY A 545 -25.52 -1.77 10.28
CA GLY A 545 -25.02 -1.45 11.62
C GLY A 545 -23.94 -0.37 11.66
N ILE A 546 -24.10 0.73 10.92
CA ILE A 546 -23.19 1.89 10.98
C ILE A 546 -23.55 2.82 12.15
N ASP A 547 -22.53 3.33 12.85
CA ASP A 547 -22.72 4.15 14.06
C ASP A 547 -23.27 5.55 13.76
N ASN A 548 -22.76 6.20 12.71
CA ASN A 548 -23.17 7.55 12.32
C ASN A 548 -23.38 7.64 10.81
N ALA A 549 -24.47 8.25 10.37
CA ALA A 549 -24.84 8.30 8.95
C ALA A 549 -25.37 9.69 8.58
N PHE A 550 -24.77 10.29 7.55
CA PHE A 550 -25.10 11.64 7.08
C PHE A 550 -25.34 11.63 5.58
N GLY A 551 -26.54 12.04 5.15
CA GLY A 551 -26.92 12.22 3.75
C GLY A 551 -27.07 13.69 3.39
N ASP A 552 -27.48 13.93 2.14
CA ASP A 552 -27.66 15.25 1.53
C ASP A 552 -26.38 16.12 1.57
N LEU A 553 -25.20 15.48 1.51
CA LEU A 553 -23.91 16.16 1.61
C LEU A 553 -23.36 16.57 0.24
N LEU A 554 -22.88 17.80 0.12
CA LEU A 554 -22.01 18.21 -0.98
C LEU A 554 -20.56 17.78 -0.70
N PRO A 555 -19.65 17.78 -1.71
CA PRO A 555 -18.25 17.43 -1.50
C PRO A 555 -17.57 18.26 -0.39
N GLU A 556 -17.89 19.54 -0.29
CA GLU A 556 -17.38 20.43 0.78
C GLU A 556 -17.90 20.02 2.17
N ASP A 557 -19.14 19.55 2.27
CA ASP A 557 -19.74 19.10 3.53
C ASP A 557 -19.09 17.80 4.01
N LYS A 558 -18.74 16.89 3.09
CA LYS A 558 -17.95 15.68 3.41
C LYS A 558 -16.60 16.07 4.04
N VAL A 559 -15.90 17.04 3.44
CA VAL A 559 -14.62 17.56 3.97
C VAL A 559 -14.81 18.14 5.37
N ASN A 560 -15.85 18.95 5.59
CA ASN A 560 -16.13 19.56 6.89
C ASN A 560 -16.45 18.51 7.96
N LYS A 561 -17.17 17.45 7.61
CA LYS A 561 -17.46 16.34 8.53
C LYS A 561 -16.20 15.57 8.92
N VAL A 562 -15.31 15.30 7.97
CA VAL A 562 -14.02 14.67 8.30
C VAL A 562 -13.17 15.58 9.18
N LYS A 563 -13.13 16.89 8.93
CA LYS A 563 -12.46 17.85 9.84
C LYS A 563 -13.04 17.83 11.25
N GLU A 564 -14.36 17.73 11.39
CA GLU A 564 -15.02 17.63 12.69
C GLU A 564 -14.57 16.38 13.46
N ILE A 565 -14.48 15.22 12.79
CA ILE A 565 -14.00 13.98 13.41
C ILE A 565 -12.51 14.13 13.82
N LYS A 566 -11.66 14.63 12.91
CA LYS A 566 -10.23 14.85 13.20
C LYS A 566 -10.02 15.86 14.34
N SER A 567 -10.91 16.84 14.51
CA SER A 567 -10.82 17.83 15.60
C SER A 567 -10.95 17.22 16.99
N LYS A 568 -11.54 16.02 17.10
CA LYS A 568 -11.61 15.22 18.34
C LYS A 568 -10.31 14.46 18.63
N ASN A 569 -9.27 14.69 17.83
CA ASN A 569 -7.98 14.00 17.89
C ASN A 569 -8.10 12.48 17.65
N GLU A 570 -9.12 12.08 16.90
CA GLU A 570 -9.33 10.70 16.48
C GLU A 570 -8.73 10.49 15.08
N SER A 571 -8.09 9.33 14.88
CA SER A 571 -7.49 8.94 13.61
C SER A 571 -8.56 8.44 12.63
N VAL A 572 -8.52 8.95 11.40
CA VAL A 572 -9.57 8.74 10.39
C VAL A 572 -9.03 8.08 9.14
N ALA A 573 -9.61 6.94 8.77
CA ALA A 573 -9.48 6.38 7.43
C ALA A 573 -10.71 6.72 6.61
N PHE A 574 -10.52 7.24 5.40
CA PHE A 574 -11.63 7.50 4.48
C PHE A 574 -11.63 6.46 3.36
N VAL A 575 -12.80 5.90 3.04
CA VAL A 575 -12.98 4.88 2.00
C VAL A 575 -13.92 5.40 0.93
N GLY A 576 -13.47 5.40 -0.33
CA GLY A 576 -14.26 5.82 -1.48
C GLY A 576 -13.81 5.17 -2.78
N ASP A 577 -14.63 5.28 -3.81
CA ASP A 577 -14.40 4.72 -5.15
C ASP A 577 -14.16 5.82 -6.21
N GLY A 578 -14.58 7.06 -5.96
CA GLY A 578 -14.67 8.12 -6.96
C GLY A 578 -13.67 9.29 -6.85
N VAL A 579 -13.48 9.96 -8.00
CA VAL A 579 -12.73 11.23 -8.14
C VAL A 579 -13.33 12.35 -7.28
N ASN A 580 -14.64 12.31 -7.02
CA ASN A 580 -15.37 13.30 -6.23
C ASN A 580 -14.95 13.32 -4.75
N ASP A 581 -14.33 12.22 -4.27
CA ASP A 581 -13.91 12.09 -2.88
C ASP A 581 -12.42 12.36 -2.67
N ALA A 582 -11.67 12.66 -3.73
CA ALA A 582 -10.24 12.97 -3.66
C ALA A 582 -9.88 14.05 -2.60
N PRO A 583 -10.66 15.14 -2.40
CA PRO A 583 -10.38 16.10 -1.33
C PRO A 583 -10.51 15.52 0.08
N VAL A 584 -11.41 14.55 0.26
CA VAL A 584 -11.68 13.91 1.56
C VAL A 584 -10.64 12.83 1.84
N VAL A 585 -10.28 12.04 0.83
CA VAL A 585 -9.16 11.08 0.83
C VAL A 585 -7.87 11.78 1.27
N ALA A 586 -7.52 12.91 0.63
CA ALA A 586 -6.30 13.66 0.94
C ALA A 586 -6.27 14.28 2.36
N LEU A 587 -7.43 14.58 2.95
CA LEU A 587 -7.54 15.13 4.31
C LEU A 587 -7.43 14.03 5.39
N SER A 588 -7.84 12.80 5.06
CA SER A 588 -7.83 11.68 5.98
C SER A 588 -6.40 11.30 6.41
N ASP A 589 -6.26 10.55 7.51
CA ASP A 589 -4.94 10.06 7.92
C ASP A 589 -4.47 8.91 7.03
N VAL A 590 -5.42 8.14 6.51
CA VAL A 590 -5.24 7.12 5.47
C VAL A 590 -6.42 7.13 4.50
N GLY A 591 -6.15 7.42 3.24
CA GLY A 591 -7.10 7.30 2.15
C GLY A 591 -7.14 5.89 1.55
N ILE A 592 -8.33 5.28 1.49
CA ILE A 592 -8.54 3.94 0.94
C ILE A 592 -9.38 4.04 -0.35
N ALA A 593 -8.82 3.57 -1.46
CA ALA A 593 -9.56 3.38 -2.70
C ALA A 593 -10.13 1.97 -2.79
N MET A 594 -11.40 1.88 -3.19
CA MET A 594 -12.08 0.62 -3.49
C MET A 594 -11.97 0.29 -4.99
N GLY A 595 -11.62 -0.97 -5.30
CA GLY A 595 -11.54 -1.53 -6.64
C GLY A 595 -10.15 -1.43 -7.29
N GLY A 596 -9.64 -2.56 -7.78
CA GLY A 596 -8.42 -2.64 -8.60
C GLY A 596 -8.61 -2.11 -10.03
N LEU A 597 -9.85 -1.75 -10.37
CA LEU A 597 -10.32 -1.23 -11.66
C LEU A 597 -11.03 0.13 -11.52
N GLY A 598 -11.01 0.75 -10.33
CA GLY A 598 -11.51 2.11 -10.14
C GLY A 598 -10.79 3.10 -11.08
N SER A 599 -11.36 4.29 -11.28
CA SER A 599 -10.76 5.28 -12.17
C SER A 599 -9.29 5.52 -11.81
N ASP A 600 -8.40 5.58 -12.80
CA ASP A 600 -6.95 5.70 -12.57
C ASP A 600 -6.60 6.85 -11.60
N ALA A 601 -7.42 7.90 -11.60
CA ALA A 601 -7.30 9.05 -10.69
C ALA A 601 -7.50 8.72 -9.19
N THR A 602 -8.40 7.78 -8.84
CA THR A 602 -8.62 7.38 -7.44
C THR A 602 -7.47 6.51 -6.93
N ILE A 603 -6.97 5.62 -7.80
CA ILE A 603 -5.79 4.78 -7.50
C ILE A 603 -4.55 5.66 -7.31
N GLU A 604 -4.37 6.73 -8.09
CA GLU A 604 -3.24 7.66 -7.96
C GLU A 604 -3.27 8.46 -6.65
N THR A 605 -4.46 8.81 -6.15
CA THR A 605 -4.61 9.67 -4.96
C THR A 605 -4.69 8.91 -3.63
N ALA A 606 -5.09 7.64 -3.63
CA ALA A 606 -5.24 6.87 -2.40
C ALA A 606 -3.91 6.36 -1.82
N ASP A 607 -3.85 6.19 -0.50
CA ASP A 607 -2.70 5.65 0.24
C ASP A 607 -2.71 4.11 0.29
N VAL A 608 -3.93 3.56 0.33
CA VAL A 608 -4.23 2.13 0.35
C VAL A 608 -5.24 1.81 -0.74
N VAL A 609 -5.05 0.70 -1.44
CA VAL A 609 -5.95 0.25 -2.52
C VAL A 609 -6.45 -1.16 -2.22
N ILE A 610 -7.77 -1.35 -2.23
CA ILE A 610 -8.41 -2.65 -2.09
C ILE A 610 -8.78 -3.15 -3.48
N GLN A 611 -8.16 -4.24 -3.93
CA GLN A 611 -8.24 -4.68 -5.32
C GLN A 611 -9.59 -5.33 -5.68
N ASP A 612 -10.21 -6.04 -4.74
CA ASP A 612 -11.37 -6.90 -4.98
C ASP A 612 -12.71 -6.26 -4.63
N ASP A 613 -12.72 -4.93 -4.43
CA ASP A 613 -13.89 -4.12 -4.14
C ASP A 613 -14.74 -4.62 -2.95
N LYS A 614 -14.12 -5.36 -2.02
CA LYS A 614 -14.77 -5.95 -0.84
C LYS A 614 -14.52 -5.12 0.42
N PRO A 615 -15.55 -4.50 1.02
CA PRO A 615 -15.44 -3.81 2.30
C PRO A 615 -14.78 -4.65 3.40
N SER A 616 -14.93 -5.97 3.37
CA SER A 616 -14.35 -6.88 4.36
C SER A 616 -12.81 -6.83 4.44
N LYS A 617 -12.15 -6.26 3.44
CA LYS A 617 -10.71 -6.01 3.44
C LYS A 617 -10.29 -4.83 4.30
N ILE A 618 -11.18 -3.88 4.58
CA ILE A 618 -10.90 -2.72 5.45
C ILE A 618 -10.50 -3.17 6.86
N PRO A 619 -11.31 -3.97 7.60
CA PRO A 619 -10.91 -4.47 8.91
C PRO A 619 -9.70 -5.40 8.83
N MET A 620 -9.52 -6.13 7.72
CA MET A 620 -8.33 -6.95 7.50
C MET A 620 -7.07 -6.09 7.40
N ALA A 621 -7.10 -4.97 6.67
CA ALA A 621 -6.00 -4.01 6.56
C ALA A 621 -5.61 -3.45 7.94
N ILE A 622 -6.61 -3.06 8.74
CA ILE A 622 -6.39 -2.58 10.12
C ILE A 622 -5.75 -3.69 10.98
N ASN A 623 -6.23 -4.93 10.87
CA ASN A 623 -5.68 -6.06 11.62
C ASN A 623 -4.22 -6.38 11.23
N ILE A 624 -3.89 -6.30 9.94
CA ILE A 624 -2.52 -6.46 9.45
C ILE A 624 -1.63 -5.34 9.99
N GLY A 625 -2.09 -4.08 9.95
CA GLY A 625 -1.39 -2.95 10.56
C GLY A 625 -1.13 -3.15 12.06
N LYS A 626 -2.17 -3.47 12.84
CA LYS A 626 -2.07 -3.73 14.28
C LYS A 626 -1.12 -4.87 14.61
N THR A 627 -1.16 -5.96 13.84
CA THR A 627 -0.28 -7.12 14.03
C THR A 627 1.17 -6.79 13.70
N THR A 628 1.40 -6.09 12.59
CA THR A 628 2.73 -5.62 12.17
C THR A 628 3.34 -4.73 13.24
N LYS A 629 2.59 -3.71 13.69
CA LYS A 629 3.03 -2.79 14.74
C LYS A 629 3.34 -3.52 16.06
N ARG A 630 2.52 -4.51 16.44
CA ARG A 630 2.78 -5.34 17.63
C ARG A 630 4.10 -6.09 17.52
N ILE A 631 4.38 -6.72 16.37
CA ILE A 631 5.63 -7.47 16.15
C ILE A 631 6.85 -6.54 16.13
N VAL A 632 6.72 -5.36 15.50
CA VAL A 632 7.75 -4.32 15.54
C VAL A 632 8.06 -3.90 16.98
N TRP A 633 7.03 -3.64 17.80
CA TRP A 633 7.23 -3.31 19.22
C TRP A 633 7.81 -4.45 20.05
N GLN A 634 7.45 -5.71 19.76
CA GLN A 634 8.09 -6.87 20.38
C GLN A 634 9.59 -6.93 20.08
N ASN A 635 9.98 -6.68 18.84
CA ASN A 635 11.39 -6.63 18.44
C ASN A 635 12.12 -5.47 19.13
N ILE A 636 11.47 -4.31 19.24
CA ILE A 636 12.01 -3.14 19.94
C ILE A 636 12.28 -3.47 21.41
N ILE A 637 11.27 -4.01 22.10
CA ILE A 637 11.37 -4.38 23.52
C ILE A 637 12.44 -5.47 23.71
N LEU A 638 12.44 -6.52 22.88
CA LEU A 638 13.43 -7.60 22.96
C LEU A 638 14.86 -7.05 22.82
N ALA A 639 15.09 -6.20 21.82
CA ALA A 639 16.41 -5.63 21.58
C ALA A 639 16.88 -4.75 22.73
N PHE A 640 16.02 -3.88 23.26
CA PHE A 640 16.39 -3.02 24.39
C PHE A 640 16.61 -3.79 25.69
N VAL A 641 15.79 -4.80 25.98
CA VAL A 641 15.94 -5.62 27.20
C VAL A 641 17.26 -6.37 27.18
N VAL A 642 17.59 -7.07 26.09
CA VAL A 642 18.86 -7.80 25.99
C VAL A 642 20.03 -6.83 26.02
N LYS A 643 19.93 -5.69 25.31
CA LYS A 643 20.97 -4.66 25.30
C LYS A 643 21.25 -4.11 26.70
N ALA A 644 20.22 -3.80 27.47
CA ALA A 644 20.37 -3.32 28.84
C ALA A 644 21.10 -4.34 29.73
N ILE A 645 20.73 -5.63 29.63
CA ILE A 645 21.39 -6.70 30.39
C ILE A 645 22.87 -6.82 30.02
N VAL A 646 23.19 -6.89 28.72
CA VAL A 646 24.57 -7.05 28.26
C VAL A 646 25.41 -5.80 28.56
N LEU A 647 24.84 -4.59 28.48
CA LEU A 647 25.53 -3.35 28.85
C LEU A 647 25.93 -3.33 30.33
N VAL A 648 25.03 -3.76 31.22
CA VAL A 648 25.33 -3.86 32.65
C VAL A 648 26.43 -4.89 32.92
N LEU A 649 26.36 -6.06 32.25
CA LEU A 649 27.40 -7.09 32.37
C LEU A 649 28.75 -6.64 31.82
N GLY A 650 28.77 -5.92 30.69
CA GLY A 650 29.97 -5.35 30.08
C GLY A 650 30.60 -4.27 30.93
N ALA A 651 29.81 -3.33 31.47
CA ALA A 651 30.30 -2.31 32.40
C ALA A 651 30.85 -2.93 33.70
N GLY A 652 30.21 -4.02 34.18
CA GLY A 652 30.67 -4.80 35.33
C GLY A 652 31.96 -5.61 35.07
N GLY A 653 32.40 -5.75 33.81
CA GLY A 653 33.55 -6.55 33.42
C GLY A 653 33.30 -8.06 33.46
N LEU A 654 32.03 -8.49 33.45
CA LEU A 654 31.64 -9.90 33.44
C LEU A 654 31.47 -10.49 32.04
N ALA A 655 31.37 -9.63 31.02
CA ALA A 655 31.20 -10.01 29.62
C ALA A 655 32.43 -9.60 28.78
N THR A 656 32.81 -10.46 27.84
CA THR A 656 33.87 -10.21 26.87
C THR A 656 33.35 -9.53 25.59
N MET A 657 34.26 -8.98 24.77
CA MET A 657 33.88 -8.31 23.51
C MET A 657 33.14 -9.22 22.52
N TRP A 658 33.52 -10.50 22.41
CA TRP A 658 32.89 -11.40 21.43
C TRP A 658 31.54 -11.93 21.92
N GLU A 659 31.37 -12.17 23.23
CA GLU A 659 30.08 -12.54 23.83
C GLU A 659 29.04 -11.44 23.63
N ALA A 660 29.48 -10.18 23.77
CA ALA A 660 28.69 -8.99 23.50
C ALA A 660 28.16 -8.95 22.05
N VAL A 661 29.05 -9.14 21.07
CA VAL A 661 28.65 -9.15 19.65
C VAL A 661 27.76 -10.35 19.34
N PHE A 662 28.07 -11.53 19.89
CA PHE A 662 27.25 -12.72 19.71
C PHE A 662 25.81 -12.49 20.22
N ALA A 663 25.66 -11.83 21.37
CA ALA A 663 24.35 -11.49 21.90
C ALA A 663 23.59 -10.52 20.98
N ASP A 664 24.24 -9.45 20.49
CA ASP A 664 23.57 -8.46 19.64
C ASP A 664 23.19 -9.02 18.26
N VAL A 665 24.10 -9.78 17.62
CA VAL A 665 23.82 -10.48 16.36
C VAL A 665 22.74 -11.54 16.55
N GLY A 666 22.78 -12.29 17.66
CA GLY A 666 21.75 -13.28 18.01
C GLY A 666 20.37 -12.64 18.16
N VAL A 667 20.28 -11.50 18.83
CA VAL A 667 19.04 -10.71 18.96
C VAL A 667 18.57 -10.19 17.61
N ALA A 668 19.48 -9.70 16.76
CA ALA A 668 19.15 -9.26 15.40
C ALA A 668 18.52 -10.40 14.59
N LEU A 669 19.11 -11.60 14.62
CA LEU A 669 18.55 -12.78 13.95
C LEU A 669 17.18 -13.17 14.50
N LEU A 670 16.97 -13.15 15.82
CA LEU A 670 15.67 -13.42 16.43
C LEU A 670 14.62 -12.39 15.99
N ALA A 671 14.97 -11.11 15.97
CA ALA A 671 14.09 -10.03 15.52
C ALA A 671 13.74 -10.17 14.03
N ILE A 672 14.70 -10.56 13.19
CA ILE A 672 14.48 -10.87 11.77
C ILE A 672 13.51 -12.04 11.61
N LEU A 673 13.72 -13.15 12.33
CA LEU A 673 12.82 -14.31 12.28
C LEU A 673 11.40 -13.96 12.72
N ASN A 674 11.28 -13.14 13.77
CA ASN A 674 9.99 -12.65 14.24
C ASN A 674 9.30 -11.71 13.24
N ALA A 675 10.06 -10.86 12.54
CA ALA A 675 9.53 -10.01 11.47
C ALA A 675 9.03 -10.84 10.26
N VAL A 676 9.81 -11.84 9.82
CA VAL A 676 9.45 -12.73 8.70
C VAL A 676 8.20 -13.56 9.02
N ARG A 677 7.91 -13.82 10.30
CA ARG A 677 6.67 -14.51 10.73
C ARG A 677 5.40 -13.85 10.20
N ILE A 678 5.37 -12.53 10.06
CA ILE A 678 4.21 -11.78 9.53
C ILE A 678 3.79 -12.34 8.16
N GLN A 679 4.77 -12.71 7.32
CA GLN A 679 4.52 -13.27 6.00
C GLN A 679 3.90 -14.68 6.04
N ARG A 680 3.93 -15.40 7.16
CA ARG A 680 3.30 -16.73 7.28
C ARG A 680 1.97 -16.71 8.00
N MET A 681 1.54 -15.55 8.49
CA MET A 681 0.27 -15.42 9.20
C MET A 681 -0.90 -15.39 8.23
N SER A 682 -1.99 -16.07 8.61
CA SER A 682 -3.28 -15.99 7.93
C SER A 682 -4.12 -14.92 8.63
N PHE A 683 -4.56 -13.93 7.86
CA PHE A 683 -5.49 -12.90 8.29
C PHE A 683 -6.87 -13.28 7.73
N LYS A 684 -7.89 -13.33 8.60
CA LYS A 684 -9.28 -13.69 8.24
C LYS A 684 -10.21 -12.51 8.44
#